data_AF-A0A9W4SP98-F1
#
_entry.id   AF-A0A9W4SP98-F1
#
_cell.length_a   1.000
_cell.length_b   1.000
_cell.length_c   1.000
_cell.angle_alpha   90.00
_cell.angle_beta   90.00
_cell.angle_gamma   90.00
#
_symmetry.space_group_name_H-M   'P 1'
#
loop_
_entity.id
_entity.type
_entity.pdbx_description
1 polymer ?
#
loop_
_entity_poly.entity_id
_entity_poly.type
_entity_poly.pdbx_seq_one_letter_code
_entity_poly.pdbx_strand_id
1 'polypeptide(L)'
;MFITIYDIVVFFFNVVLDNFFREIKSRGSHKIPMEGPVIFVAAPHANQFVDPLNLMRNTKRRVSFLIAEKSMKRKYIGAMARAVHAIPVARPQDLAKQGIGKIHLDDRKTDPLRITGIGTEFTKQFKVGFQIALPNDCGSSEVTNIVSDTDLLIKKEFKDLNALEMLTNPEGTSFKCLPHVDQSQVYKAVFETLNAGNCIGIFPEGGSHDRTEILPLKAGVTIMALGAMAANPKLDVKIVPCGLNYFHAHSFRSRAVVEFGTPISISPELVGKYRKGGMEKREACGKLLDCIYTALRSVTVNTPDYETLMVIQAARRLYKPEHHKLELSDVIELNRRFVTGYMKFKDDPRVQEMNEKVMAYNQLLKYHGLKDHQVHRTGLGGIRAFILLIYRLFVLIIWAIIGFPGFILNIPLITITRVISAKKAKEALKSSTIKVAARDVLATWKLLVALVVMPILYGFYTFITLSLAYKYDWKILQLHWWTPMVVYIFFFLVSNFTMHLADSGLDVYRSLRPLFLSLLPWSQSSIQNLRAVREQLSNDLTDLINELGPKIYPNFDNSRLVRELKRKSRSPSPSSSRPQSYQMRLFPLADFLDDKVFDWSRADDSDYDDVFFFLDKQHGNVVGRSRTNSSGQNSTRTRSRASSFNSNVSSEGGGRNSGGFRVDAFTELSKDKALSEVNKRPTSSIPKVEINNYDDDSGYHGDKEIEPKKSV
;
A
#
# COMPACT_ATOMS: atom_id res chain seq x y z
N MET A 1 -28.96 -21.74 -8.66
CA MET A 1 -28.00 -20.72 -9.15
C MET A 1 -27.05 -21.44 -10.10
N PHE A 2 -27.07 -21.14 -11.39
CA PHE A 2 -26.16 -21.77 -12.36
C PHE A 2 -24.74 -21.25 -12.12
N ILE A 3 -23.78 -22.17 -11.97
CA ILE A 3 -22.35 -21.84 -11.89
C ILE A 3 -21.94 -21.29 -13.25
N THR A 4 -21.48 -20.04 -13.28
CA THR A 4 -21.00 -19.42 -14.53
C THR A 4 -19.49 -19.50 -14.64
N ILE A 5 -18.96 -19.20 -15.83
CA ILE A 5 -17.51 -19.07 -16.07
C ILE A 5 -16.88 -18.08 -15.09
N TYR A 6 -17.57 -16.98 -14.77
CA TYR A 6 -17.14 -16.01 -13.77
C TYR A 6 -16.87 -16.68 -12.43
N ASP A 7 -17.81 -17.51 -11.96
CA ASP A 7 -17.72 -18.14 -10.64
C ASP A 7 -16.57 -19.16 -10.60
N ILE A 8 -16.34 -19.90 -11.69
CA ILE A 8 -15.23 -20.85 -11.82
C ILE A 8 -13.89 -20.12 -11.77
N VAL A 9 -13.75 -19.01 -12.50
CA VAL A 9 -12.50 -18.23 -12.52
C VAL A 9 -12.23 -17.58 -11.18
N VAL A 10 -13.24 -17.00 -10.53
CA VAL A 10 -13.09 -16.43 -9.19
C VAL A 10 -12.78 -17.52 -8.16
N PHE A 11 -13.42 -18.69 -8.22
CA PHE A 11 -13.09 -19.83 -7.36
C PHE A 11 -11.63 -20.27 -7.54
N PHE A 12 -11.17 -20.41 -8.78
CA PHE A 12 -9.78 -20.74 -9.09
C PHE A 12 -8.80 -19.74 -8.45
N PHE A 13 -9.03 -18.44 -8.63
CA PHE A 13 -8.18 -17.43 -8.01
C PHE A 13 -8.30 -17.36 -6.50
N ASN A 14 -9.45 -17.71 -5.91
CA ASN A 14 -9.58 -17.83 -4.46
C ASN A 14 -8.64 -18.90 -3.91
N VAL A 15 -8.56 -20.07 -4.57
CA VAL A 15 -7.60 -21.12 -4.22
C VAL A 15 -6.16 -20.60 -4.36
N VAL A 16 -5.84 -19.88 -5.43
CA VAL A 16 -4.50 -19.29 -5.60
C VAL A 16 -4.17 -18.28 -4.49
N LEU A 17 -5.14 -17.43 -4.11
CA LEU A 17 -4.97 -16.46 -3.04
C LEU A 17 -4.82 -17.12 -1.66
N ASP A 18 -5.51 -18.21 -1.38
CA ASP A 18 -5.37 -18.98 -0.13
C ASP A 18 -3.98 -19.60 0.03
N ASN A 19 -3.35 -19.97 -1.08
CA ASN A 19 -1.96 -20.42 -1.09
C ASN A 19 -1.00 -19.24 -0.92
N PHE A 20 -1.27 -18.12 -1.59
CA PHE A 20 -0.40 -16.95 -1.56
C PHE A 20 -0.41 -16.19 -0.23
N PHE A 21 -1.58 -16.01 0.39
CA PHE A 21 -1.75 -15.29 1.64
C PHE A 21 -1.95 -16.25 2.81
N ARG A 22 -1.35 -15.93 3.96
CA ARG A 22 -1.58 -16.68 5.20
C ARG A 22 -2.99 -16.50 5.72
N GLU A 23 -3.51 -15.29 5.60
CA GLU A 23 -4.87 -14.97 6.00
C GLU A 23 -5.39 -13.76 5.22
N ILE A 24 -6.65 -13.84 4.79
CA ILE A 24 -7.39 -12.71 4.22
C ILE A 24 -8.68 -12.54 5.03
N LYS A 25 -8.81 -11.42 5.74
CA LYS A 25 -10.03 -11.05 6.48
C LYS A 25 -10.77 -9.93 5.76
N SER A 26 -12.08 -9.85 5.97
CA SER A 26 -12.89 -8.71 5.54
C SER A 26 -13.59 -8.05 6.72
N ARG A 27 -13.69 -6.72 6.69
CA ARG A 27 -14.41 -5.90 7.68
C ARG A 27 -15.48 -5.08 6.98
N GLY A 28 -16.65 -4.94 7.59
CA GLY A 28 -17.72 -4.10 7.03
C GLY A 28 -18.42 -4.70 5.80
N SER A 29 -18.18 -5.97 5.48
CA SER A 29 -18.83 -6.64 4.33
C SER A 29 -20.36 -6.70 4.43
N HIS A 30 -20.93 -6.60 5.65
CA HIS A 30 -22.36 -6.46 5.87
C HIS A 30 -22.95 -5.13 5.37
N LYS A 31 -22.10 -4.10 5.16
CA LYS A 31 -22.53 -2.79 4.66
C LYS A 31 -22.73 -2.79 3.15
N ILE A 32 -22.27 -3.82 2.45
CA ILE A 32 -22.36 -3.91 1.00
C ILE A 32 -23.83 -4.09 0.61
N PRO A 33 -24.40 -3.21 -0.25
CA PRO A 33 -25.73 -3.41 -0.79
C PRO A 33 -25.80 -4.73 -1.55
N MET A 34 -26.75 -5.60 -1.20
CA MET A 34 -26.91 -6.91 -1.84
C MET A 34 -27.62 -6.81 -3.19
N GLU A 35 -28.34 -5.72 -3.41
CA GLU A 35 -29.11 -5.41 -4.61
C GLU A 35 -28.76 -4.02 -5.15
N GLY A 36 -29.09 -3.81 -6.43
CA GLY A 36 -28.81 -2.57 -7.13
C GLY A 36 -27.36 -2.41 -7.58
N PRO A 37 -27.09 -1.37 -8.40
CA PRO A 37 -25.77 -1.09 -8.94
C PRO A 37 -24.83 -0.51 -7.89
N VAL A 38 -23.62 -1.06 -7.84
CA VAL A 38 -22.59 -0.63 -6.88
C VAL A 38 -21.27 -0.35 -7.60
N ILE A 39 -20.65 0.78 -7.29
CA ILE A 39 -19.26 1.07 -7.67
C ILE A 39 -18.39 0.87 -6.42
N PHE A 40 -17.58 -0.19 -6.41
CA PHE A 40 -16.52 -0.39 -5.44
C PHE A 40 -15.33 0.47 -5.81
N VAL A 41 -15.00 1.43 -4.95
CA VAL A 41 -13.86 2.32 -5.12
C VAL A 41 -12.81 1.91 -4.12
N ALA A 42 -11.64 1.51 -4.60
CA ALA A 42 -10.62 0.89 -3.75
C ALA A 42 -9.30 1.66 -3.70
N ALA A 43 -8.68 1.70 -2.53
CA ALA A 43 -7.37 2.29 -2.27
C ALA A 43 -6.72 1.64 -1.02
N PRO A 44 -5.39 1.75 -0.83
CA PRO A 44 -4.41 2.07 -1.86
C PRO A 44 -4.32 0.96 -2.93
N HIS A 45 -3.90 1.29 -4.15
CA HIS A 45 -3.61 0.27 -5.17
C HIS A 45 -2.19 -0.29 -4.99
N ALA A 46 -1.99 -1.07 -3.93
CA ALA A 46 -0.69 -1.58 -3.50
C ALA A 46 -0.18 -2.78 -4.31
N ASN A 47 -1.04 -3.46 -5.07
CA ASN A 47 -0.65 -4.54 -5.98
C ASN A 47 -1.43 -4.47 -7.30
N GLN A 48 -0.84 -4.94 -8.41
CA GLN A 48 -1.52 -4.95 -9.70
C GLN A 48 -2.76 -5.88 -9.76
N PHE A 49 -2.60 -7.17 -10.04
CA PHE A 49 -3.75 -8.07 -10.25
C PHE A 49 -4.30 -8.64 -8.94
N VAL A 50 -3.51 -8.63 -7.87
CA VAL A 50 -3.89 -9.20 -6.58
C VAL A 50 -5.00 -8.38 -5.90
N ASP A 51 -4.97 -7.05 -6.05
CA ASP A 51 -5.94 -6.14 -5.44
C ASP A 51 -7.38 -6.38 -5.93
N PRO A 52 -7.68 -6.39 -7.26
CA PRO A 52 -9.00 -6.77 -7.76
C PRO A 52 -9.47 -8.14 -7.29
N LEU A 53 -8.59 -9.15 -7.28
CA LEU A 53 -8.94 -10.51 -6.88
C LEU A 53 -9.33 -10.58 -5.39
N ASN A 54 -8.60 -9.88 -4.53
CA ASN A 54 -8.94 -9.76 -3.11
C ASN A 54 -10.30 -9.09 -2.89
N LEU A 55 -10.68 -8.10 -3.69
CA LEU A 55 -12.01 -7.48 -3.61
C LEU A 55 -13.11 -8.41 -4.13
N MET A 56 -12.93 -9.02 -5.30
CA MET A 56 -13.90 -9.97 -5.88
C MET A 56 -14.25 -11.09 -4.88
N ARG A 57 -13.24 -11.60 -4.18
CA ARG A 57 -13.41 -12.62 -3.12
C ARG A 57 -14.33 -12.18 -1.98
N ASN A 58 -14.25 -10.92 -1.55
CA ASN A 58 -14.82 -10.45 -0.29
C ASN A 58 -16.12 -9.65 -0.44
N THR A 59 -16.51 -9.29 -1.65
CA THR A 59 -17.70 -8.46 -1.93
C THR A 59 -19.01 -9.23 -1.95
N LYS A 60 -18.98 -10.57 -2.09
CA LYS A 60 -20.17 -11.44 -2.28
C LYS A 60 -21.04 -11.08 -3.50
N ARG A 61 -20.55 -10.21 -4.38
CA ARG A 61 -21.21 -9.73 -5.60
C ARG A 61 -20.28 -9.98 -6.77
N ARG A 62 -20.83 -10.16 -7.99
CA ARG A 62 -20.00 -10.20 -9.20
C ARG A 62 -19.58 -8.78 -9.55
N VAL A 63 -18.27 -8.53 -9.54
CA VAL A 63 -17.69 -7.21 -9.80
C VAL A 63 -16.90 -7.24 -11.11
N SER A 64 -17.19 -6.28 -11.99
CA SER A 64 -16.45 -6.01 -13.22
C SER A 64 -15.41 -4.92 -12.97
N PHE A 65 -14.12 -5.27 -12.98
CA PHE A 65 -13.05 -4.29 -12.77
C PHE A 65 -12.61 -3.61 -14.06
N LEU A 66 -12.23 -2.34 -13.95
CA LEU A 66 -11.56 -1.63 -15.02
C LEU A 66 -10.10 -2.09 -15.13
N ILE A 67 -9.68 -2.47 -16.33
CA ILE A 67 -8.33 -3.00 -16.60
C ILE A 67 -7.70 -2.28 -17.80
N ALA A 68 -6.39 -2.01 -17.73
CA ALA A 68 -5.68 -1.41 -18.86
C ALA A 68 -5.82 -2.27 -20.13
N GLU A 69 -6.15 -1.64 -21.26
CA GLU A 69 -6.39 -2.32 -22.54
C GLU A 69 -5.15 -3.12 -23.00
N LYS A 70 -3.94 -2.63 -22.71
CA LYS A 70 -2.68 -3.35 -22.95
C LYS A 70 -2.63 -4.73 -22.26
N SER A 71 -3.24 -4.86 -21.08
CA SER A 71 -3.34 -6.15 -20.38
C SER A 71 -4.34 -7.09 -21.04
N MET A 72 -5.42 -6.55 -21.63
CA MET A 72 -6.45 -7.32 -22.35
C MET A 72 -5.94 -7.95 -23.65
N LYS A 73 -4.90 -7.36 -24.26
CA LYS A 73 -4.23 -7.87 -25.46
C LYS A 73 -3.30 -9.06 -25.19
N ARG A 74 -2.96 -9.34 -23.92
CA ARG A 74 -2.16 -10.51 -23.55
C ARG A 74 -3.06 -11.75 -23.56
N LYS A 75 -2.64 -12.83 -24.24
CA LYS A 75 -3.46 -14.04 -24.49
C LYS A 75 -4.16 -14.57 -23.22
N TYR A 76 -3.39 -14.94 -22.19
CA TYR A 76 -3.94 -15.55 -20.98
C TYR A 76 -4.59 -14.53 -20.03
N ILE A 77 -3.92 -13.40 -19.77
CA ILE A 77 -4.46 -12.36 -18.88
C ILE A 77 -5.77 -11.79 -19.45
N GLY A 78 -5.81 -11.52 -20.75
CA GLY A 78 -7.00 -11.02 -21.43
C GLY A 78 -8.14 -12.03 -21.49
N ALA A 79 -7.85 -13.32 -21.71
CA ALA A 79 -8.87 -14.37 -21.65
C ALA A 79 -9.52 -14.43 -20.27
N MET A 80 -8.70 -14.44 -19.21
CA MET A 80 -9.18 -14.53 -17.84
C MET A 80 -9.92 -13.24 -17.41
N ALA A 81 -9.43 -12.07 -17.82
CA ALA A 81 -10.10 -10.79 -17.57
C ALA A 81 -11.47 -10.70 -18.28
N ARG A 82 -11.59 -11.19 -19.51
CA ARG A 82 -12.89 -11.30 -20.22
C ARG A 82 -13.85 -12.26 -19.51
N ALA A 83 -13.33 -13.38 -18.99
CA ALA A 83 -14.12 -14.37 -18.25
C ALA A 83 -14.73 -13.81 -16.95
N VAL A 84 -14.08 -12.81 -16.34
CA VAL A 84 -14.61 -12.07 -15.18
C VAL A 84 -15.28 -10.73 -15.56
N HIS A 85 -15.63 -10.56 -16.83
CA HIS A 85 -16.31 -9.36 -17.36
C HIS A 85 -15.57 -8.04 -17.06
N ALA A 86 -14.24 -8.05 -17.08
CA ALA A 86 -13.44 -6.84 -16.90
C ALA A 86 -13.63 -5.86 -18.06
N ILE A 87 -13.65 -4.55 -17.75
CA ILE A 87 -13.88 -3.47 -18.70
C ILE A 87 -12.53 -2.90 -19.17
N PRO A 88 -12.17 -2.98 -20.46
CA PRO A 88 -10.92 -2.43 -20.96
C PRO A 88 -10.89 -0.91 -20.90
N VAL A 89 -9.75 -0.34 -20.50
CA VAL A 89 -9.51 1.10 -20.48
C VAL A 89 -8.25 1.41 -21.27
N ALA A 90 -8.42 2.09 -22.40
CA ALA A 90 -7.33 2.65 -23.17
C ALA A 90 -6.77 3.87 -22.43
N ARG A 91 -5.44 3.97 -22.30
CA ARG A 91 -4.77 5.12 -21.67
C ARG A 91 -3.78 5.74 -22.66
N PRO A 92 -3.73 7.07 -22.81
CA PRO A 92 -2.79 7.72 -23.75
C PRO A 92 -1.33 7.31 -23.52
N GLN A 93 -0.93 7.18 -22.26
CA GLN A 93 0.40 6.72 -21.84
C GLN A 93 0.76 5.31 -22.33
N ASP A 94 -0.22 4.42 -22.53
CA ASP A 94 0.03 3.05 -23.01
C ASP A 94 0.26 3.01 -24.53
N LEU A 95 -0.16 4.06 -25.26
CA LEU A 95 0.00 4.26 -26.70
C LEU A 95 1.11 5.28 -27.03
N ALA A 96 1.80 5.80 -26.02
CA ALA A 96 2.84 6.80 -26.17
C ALA A 96 3.97 6.28 -27.06
N LYS A 97 4.34 7.06 -28.07
CA LYS A 97 5.49 6.80 -28.93
C LYS A 97 6.58 7.82 -28.65
N GLN A 98 7.84 7.40 -28.76
CA GLN A 98 8.96 8.32 -28.70
C GLN A 98 8.93 9.23 -29.93
N GLY A 99 9.02 10.54 -29.72
CA GLY A 99 9.10 11.52 -30.79
C GLY A 99 10.46 11.49 -31.49
N ILE A 100 10.47 11.81 -32.78
CA ILE A 100 11.68 12.01 -33.59
C ILE A 100 12.09 13.47 -33.48
N GLY A 101 13.38 13.70 -33.20
CA GLY A 101 13.95 15.03 -32.99
C GLY A 101 13.93 15.44 -31.52
N LYS A 102 14.22 16.73 -31.28
CA LYS A 102 14.17 17.36 -29.96
C LYS A 102 13.29 18.60 -30.00
N ILE A 103 12.79 19.01 -28.84
CA ILE A 103 11.96 20.22 -28.71
C ILE A 103 12.59 21.20 -27.73
N HIS A 104 12.32 22.48 -27.92
CA HIS A 104 12.67 23.54 -27.01
C HIS A 104 11.57 24.59 -26.98
N LEU A 105 11.69 25.51 -26.04
CA LEU A 105 10.85 26.68 -25.89
C LEU A 105 11.75 27.91 -26.04
N ASP A 106 11.72 28.53 -27.21
CA ASP A 106 12.53 29.73 -27.48
C ASP A 106 12.08 30.93 -26.64
N ASP A 107 10.79 31.24 -26.69
CA ASP A 107 10.25 32.50 -26.21
C ASP A 107 9.28 32.32 -25.04
N ARG A 108 9.82 32.05 -23.85
CA ARG A 108 9.00 31.81 -22.65
C ARG A 108 8.10 33.00 -22.26
N LYS A 109 8.56 34.24 -22.43
CA LYS A 109 7.83 35.43 -21.97
C LYS A 109 6.80 35.92 -22.98
N THR A 110 7.08 35.77 -24.26
CA THR A 110 6.30 36.32 -25.38
C THR A 110 5.38 35.27 -26.00
N ASP A 111 5.79 34.01 -26.09
CA ASP A 111 5.00 32.91 -26.67
C ASP A 111 5.20 31.57 -25.94
N PRO A 112 4.68 31.43 -24.70
CA PRO A 112 4.86 30.22 -23.88
C PRO A 112 4.11 28.98 -24.41
N LEU A 113 3.31 29.13 -25.47
CA LEU A 113 2.47 28.07 -26.02
C LEU A 113 3.02 27.50 -27.34
N ARG A 114 4.08 28.08 -27.89
CA ARG A 114 4.71 27.60 -29.12
C ARG A 114 5.94 26.76 -28.79
N ILE A 115 5.90 25.51 -29.23
CA ILE A 115 7.03 24.59 -29.09
C ILE A 115 7.75 24.49 -30.43
N THR A 116 9.04 24.75 -30.40
CA THR A 116 9.95 24.65 -31.54
C THR A 116 10.73 23.34 -31.50
N GLY A 117 10.98 22.79 -32.67
CA GLY A 117 11.55 21.45 -32.86
C GLY A 117 12.83 21.49 -33.68
N ILE A 118 13.82 20.72 -33.22
CA ILE A 118 15.12 20.51 -33.87
C ILE A 118 15.11 19.11 -34.48
N GLY A 119 15.10 19.02 -35.82
CA GLY A 119 15.06 17.75 -36.54
C GLY A 119 13.76 16.97 -36.31
N THR A 120 12.65 17.67 -36.08
CA THR A 120 11.33 17.08 -35.83
C THR A 120 10.53 16.92 -37.13
N GLU A 121 9.52 16.05 -37.08
CA GLU A 121 8.54 15.84 -38.16
C GLU A 121 7.12 15.92 -37.58
N PHE A 122 6.72 17.08 -37.05
CA PHE A 122 5.47 17.19 -36.30
C PHE A 122 4.22 16.87 -37.12
N THR A 123 4.19 17.17 -38.42
CA THR A 123 3.01 16.90 -39.27
C THR A 123 2.74 15.40 -39.42
N LYS A 124 3.79 14.57 -39.39
CA LYS A 124 3.68 13.10 -39.44
C LYS A 124 3.42 12.49 -38.06
N GLN A 125 3.97 13.09 -37.01
CA GLN A 125 3.96 12.54 -35.65
C GLN A 125 2.74 12.92 -34.81
N PHE A 126 2.14 14.09 -35.06
CA PHE A 126 1.02 14.62 -34.29
C PHE A 126 -0.24 14.75 -35.14
N LYS A 127 -1.39 14.71 -34.44
CA LYS A 127 -2.67 15.21 -34.92
C LYS A 127 -3.23 16.15 -33.87
N VAL A 128 -4.09 17.08 -34.28
CA VAL A 128 -4.78 17.98 -33.32
C VAL A 128 -5.50 17.14 -32.26
N GLY A 129 -5.33 17.51 -30.98
CA GLY A 129 -5.84 16.79 -29.82
C GLY A 129 -4.90 15.73 -29.24
N PHE A 130 -3.77 15.43 -29.90
CA PHE A 130 -2.69 14.62 -29.30
C PHE A 130 -2.01 15.40 -28.18
N GLN A 131 -1.31 14.71 -27.29
CA GLN A 131 -0.53 15.34 -26.23
C GLN A 131 0.96 15.18 -26.49
N ILE A 132 1.71 16.26 -26.27
CA ILE A 132 3.16 16.24 -26.18
C ILE A 132 3.55 16.11 -24.71
N ALA A 133 4.38 15.10 -24.39
CA ALA A 133 4.81 14.83 -23.04
C ALA A 133 6.34 14.92 -22.91
N LEU A 134 6.79 15.55 -21.83
CA LEU A 134 8.20 15.68 -21.52
C LEU A 134 8.75 14.41 -20.86
N PRO A 135 10.07 14.19 -20.88
CA PRO A 135 10.70 13.10 -20.16
C PRO A 135 10.52 13.26 -18.64
N ASN A 136 10.72 12.17 -17.90
CA ASN A 136 10.63 12.14 -16.43
C ASN A 136 9.29 12.63 -15.85
N ASP A 137 8.21 12.58 -16.64
CA ASP A 137 6.87 12.99 -16.23
C ASP A 137 6.80 14.48 -15.79
N CYS A 138 7.69 15.32 -16.34
CA CYS A 138 7.73 16.78 -16.13
C CYS A 138 6.54 17.53 -16.76
N GLY A 139 5.43 16.84 -17.04
CA GLY A 139 4.21 17.41 -17.59
C GLY A 139 3.92 17.00 -19.04
N SER A 140 2.67 17.24 -19.43
CA SER A 140 2.17 17.04 -20.79
C SER A 140 1.14 18.11 -21.14
N SER A 141 1.04 18.44 -22.43
CA SER A 141 0.10 19.42 -22.94
C SER A 141 -0.54 18.97 -24.25
N GLU A 142 -1.80 19.35 -24.47
CA GLU A 142 -2.57 19.02 -25.67
C GLU A 142 -2.15 19.93 -26.83
N VAL A 143 -1.87 19.35 -27.99
CA VAL A 143 -1.52 20.06 -29.23
C VAL A 143 -2.81 20.59 -29.85
N THR A 144 -2.92 21.92 -29.95
CA THR A 144 -4.08 22.60 -30.51
C THR A 144 -3.94 22.84 -32.00
N ASN A 145 -2.73 23.16 -32.46
CA ASN A 145 -2.44 23.41 -33.86
C ASN A 145 -1.03 22.94 -34.22
N ILE A 146 -0.85 22.45 -35.44
CA ILE A 146 0.44 22.04 -36.00
C ILE A 146 0.73 23.03 -37.11
N VAL A 147 1.74 23.90 -36.90
CA VAL A 147 2.06 24.99 -37.83
C VAL A 147 2.99 24.49 -38.93
N SER A 148 3.99 23.69 -38.57
CA SER A 148 4.97 23.10 -39.49
C SER A 148 5.55 21.82 -38.89
N ASP A 149 6.52 21.19 -39.57
CA ASP A 149 7.27 20.06 -39.01
C ASP A 149 8.16 20.43 -37.81
N THR A 150 8.45 21.71 -37.64
CA THR A 150 9.29 22.28 -36.58
C THR A 150 8.50 23.09 -35.55
N ASP A 151 7.24 23.42 -35.81
CA ASP A 151 6.45 24.31 -34.95
C ASP A 151 5.07 23.71 -34.64
N LEU A 152 4.74 23.64 -33.35
CA LEU A 152 3.40 23.30 -32.89
C LEU A 152 2.95 24.20 -31.74
N LEU A 153 1.63 24.36 -31.62
CA LEU A 153 0.99 25.09 -30.54
C LEU A 153 0.38 24.13 -29.53
N ILE A 154 0.60 24.41 -28.25
CA ILE A 154 0.03 23.67 -27.13
C ILE A 154 -1.07 24.47 -26.43
N LYS A 155 -1.99 23.76 -25.80
CA LYS A 155 -3.16 24.35 -25.12
C LYS A 155 -2.81 25.02 -23.80
N LYS A 156 -1.78 24.52 -23.12
CA LYS A 156 -1.37 24.95 -21.78
C LYS A 156 0.14 24.99 -21.70
N GLU A 157 0.66 26.06 -21.12
CA GLU A 157 2.08 26.22 -20.81
C GLU A 157 2.57 25.19 -19.77
N PHE A 158 3.85 24.86 -19.85
CA PHE A 158 4.54 24.06 -18.83
C PHE A 158 4.94 24.98 -17.67
N LYS A 159 4.44 24.71 -16.46
CA LYS A 159 4.70 25.55 -15.27
C LYS A 159 5.80 25.00 -14.36
N ASP A 160 6.09 23.72 -14.45
CA ASP A 160 7.06 23.07 -13.57
C ASP A 160 8.48 23.54 -13.89
N LEU A 161 9.26 23.87 -12.85
CA LEU A 161 10.62 24.40 -12.99
C LEU A 161 11.52 23.45 -13.79
N ASN A 162 11.49 22.16 -13.49
CA ASN A 162 12.26 21.14 -14.20
C ASN A 162 11.83 21.01 -15.68
N ALA A 163 10.54 21.21 -15.97
CA ALA A 163 10.03 21.17 -17.34
C ALA A 163 10.57 22.34 -18.16
N LEU A 164 10.57 23.52 -17.54
CA LEU A 164 11.07 24.75 -18.13
C LEU A 164 12.57 24.67 -18.36
N GLU A 165 13.35 24.22 -17.37
CA GLU A 165 14.80 24.04 -17.50
C GLU A 165 15.17 23.12 -18.67
N MET A 166 14.44 22.01 -18.83
CA MET A 166 14.65 21.08 -19.95
C MET A 166 14.27 21.69 -21.30
N LEU A 167 13.21 22.49 -21.36
CA LEU A 167 12.74 23.13 -22.59
C LEU A 167 13.60 24.33 -23.00
N THR A 168 14.25 25.01 -22.06
CA THR A 168 15.11 26.18 -22.35
C THR A 168 16.56 25.81 -22.63
N ASN A 169 16.92 24.53 -22.57
CA ASN A 169 18.28 24.09 -22.84
C ASN A 169 18.59 24.17 -24.36
N PRO A 170 19.69 24.80 -24.79
CA PRO A 170 20.02 24.96 -26.22
C PRO A 170 20.18 23.65 -26.99
N GLU A 171 20.47 22.53 -26.32
CA GLU A 171 20.52 21.23 -27.00
C GLU A 171 19.15 20.60 -27.28
N GLY A 172 18.07 21.18 -26.75
CA GLY A 172 16.70 20.65 -26.82
C GLY A 172 16.47 19.40 -25.96
N THR A 173 15.20 19.07 -25.75
CA THR A 173 14.78 17.89 -24.98
C THR A 173 14.03 16.87 -25.83
N SER A 174 14.20 15.58 -25.51
CA SER A 174 13.40 14.52 -26.16
C SER A 174 11.94 14.60 -25.71
N PHE A 175 11.00 14.09 -26.50
CA PHE A 175 9.57 14.14 -26.16
C PHE A 175 8.85 12.85 -26.55
N LYS A 176 7.63 12.68 -26.04
CA LYS A 176 6.73 11.59 -26.41
C LYS A 176 5.43 12.13 -27.00
N CYS A 177 4.96 11.45 -28.04
CA CYS A 177 3.66 11.71 -28.68
C CYS A 177 2.62 10.77 -28.08
N LEU A 178 1.61 11.35 -27.42
CA LEU A 178 0.51 10.63 -26.79
C LEU A 178 -0.76 10.83 -27.62
N PRO A 179 -1.29 9.77 -28.27
CA PRO A 179 -2.52 9.89 -29.04
C PRO A 179 -3.72 10.27 -28.18
N HIS A 180 -4.68 10.98 -28.77
CA HIS A 180 -6.00 11.17 -28.17
C HIS A 180 -6.71 9.81 -28.03
N VAL A 181 -7.33 9.56 -26.88
CA VAL A 181 -8.06 8.32 -26.60
C VAL A 181 -9.51 8.66 -26.33
N ASP A 182 -10.40 8.12 -27.16
CA ASP A 182 -11.84 8.22 -26.93
C ASP A 182 -12.25 7.31 -25.76
N GLN A 183 -12.76 7.94 -24.70
CA GLN A 183 -13.23 7.25 -23.50
C GLN A 183 -14.72 6.89 -23.55
N SER A 184 -15.44 7.30 -24.60
CA SER A 184 -16.89 7.12 -24.72
C SER A 184 -17.30 5.64 -24.65
N GLN A 185 -16.49 4.76 -25.25
CA GLN A 185 -16.73 3.32 -25.21
C GLN A 185 -16.66 2.74 -23.79
N VAL A 186 -15.71 3.22 -22.97
CA VAL A 186 -15.57 2.79 -21.58
C VAL A 186 -16.79 3.22 -20.77
N TYR A 187 -17.21 4.48 -20.91
CA TYR A 187 -18.40 4.99 -20.20
C TYR A 187 -19.67 4.25 -20.62
N LYS A 188 -19.82 3.93 -21.91
CA LYS A 188 -20.94 3.15 -22.41
C LYS A 188 -21.01 1.76 -21.74
N ALA A 189 -19.90 1.03 -21.72
CA ALA A 189 -19.83 -0.29 -21.08
C ALA A 189 -20.11 -0.24 -19.57
N VAL A 190 -19.61 0.79 -18.89
CA VAL A 190 -19.90 1.06 -17.48
C VAL A 190 -21.39 1.32 -17.27
N PHE A 191 -22.02 2.17 -18.10
CA PHE A 191 -23.44 2.50 -17.97
C PHE A 191 -24.32 1.28 -18.22
N GLU A 192 -24.01 0.46 -19.22
CA GLU A 192 -24.70 -0.81 -19.49
C GLU A 192 -24.60 -1.76 -18.29
N THR A 193 -23.41 -1.90 -17.71
CA THR A 193 -23.18 -2.75 -16.53
C THR A 193 -23.97 -2.26 -15.31
N LEU A 194 -23.95 -0.95 -15.02
CA LEU A 194 -24.70 -0.38 -13.91
C LEU A 194 -26.22 -0.44 -14.14
N ASN A 195 -26.69 -0.18 -15.36
CA ASN A 195 -28.11 -0.28 -15.70
C ASN A 195 -28.66 -1.71 -15.54
N ALA A 196 -27.81 -2.72 -15.75
CA ALA A 196 -28.15 -4.11 -15.47
C ALA A 196 -28.16 -4.45 -13.96
N GLY A 197 -27.91 -3.50 -13.07
CA GLY A 197 -27.84 -3.70 -11.62
C GLY A 197 -26.58 -4.43 -11.15
N ASN A 198 -25.55 -4.54 -12.00
CA ASN A 198 -24.29 -5.19 -11.69
C ASN A 198 -23.31 -4.23 -10.98
N CYS A 199 -22.19 -4.78 -10.50
CA CYS A 199 -21.18 -4.02 -9.77
C CYS A 199 -19.93 -3.75 -10.61
N ILE A 200 -19.32 -2.59 -10.38
CA ILE A 200 -18.06 -2.18 -11.00
C ILE A 200 -17.00 -1.97 -9.93
N GLY A 201 -15.76 -2.34 -10.21
CA GLY A 201 -14.60 -2.10 -9.36
C GLY A 201 -13.62 -1.14 -10.00
N ILE A 202 -13.17 -0.11 -9.28
CA ILE A 202 -12.22 0.88 -9.78
C ILE A 202 -11.20 1.29 -8.71
N PHE A 203 -9.95 1.48 -9.16
CA PHE A 203 -8.88 2.11 -8.40
C PHE A 203 -8.70 3.54 -8.93
N PRO A 204 -9.28 4.56 -8.27
CA PRO A 204 -9.32 5.93 -8.79
C PRO A 204 -7.94 6.61 -8.90
N GLU A 205 -6.88 6.04 -8.30
CA GLU A 205 -5.48 6.46 -8.48
C GLU A 205 -5.00 6.25 -9.94
N GLY A 206 -5.57 5.26 -10.64
CA GLY A 206 -5.30 4.97 -12.05
C GLY A 206 -3.98 4.23 -12.33
N GLY A 207 -3.26 3.80 -11.30
CA GLY A 207 -2.07 2.96 -11.37
C GLY A 207 -1.68 2.45 -9.98
N SER A 208 -0.94 1.34 -9.92
CA SER A 208 -0.45 0.77 -8.67
C SER A 208 0.86 1.41 -8.21
N HIS A 209 1.05 1.52 -6.90
CA HIS A 209 2.23 2.14 -6.28
C HIS A 209 2.59 1.50 -4.95
N ASP A 210 3.79 1.80 -4.46
CA ASP A 210 4.33 1.30 -3.19
C ASP A 210 4.55 2.38 -2.12
N ARG A 211 3.94 3.56 -2.31
CA ARG A 211 3.86 4.65 -1.32
C ARG A 211 2.91 4.32 -0.17
N THR A 212 3.14 4.96 0.98
CA THR A 212 2.31 4.84 2.21
C THR A 212 1.01 5.65 2.15
N GLU A 213 0.94 6.64 1.27
CA GLU A 213 -0.24 7.48 1.08
C GLU A 213 -1.03 7.10 -0.17
N ILE A 214 -2.34 7.38 -0.15
CA ILE A 214 -3.18 7.31 -1.35
C ILE A 214 -2.79 8.43 -2.32
N LEU A 215 -2.56 8.08 -3.59
CA LEU A 215 -2.34 9.07 -4.65
C LEU A 215 -3.58 9.92 -4.94
N PRO A 216 -3.43 11.11 -5.55
CA PRO A 216 -4.56 11.93 -5.98
C PRO A 216 -5.56 11.14 -6.85
N LEU A 217 -6.85 11.23 -6.51
CA LEU A 217 -7.90 10.50 -7.21
C LEU A 217 -8.26 11.18 -8.53
N LYS A 218 -8.49 10.38 -9.56
CA LYS A 218 -8.97 10.83 -10.87
C LYS A 218 -10.50 10.93 -10.88
N ALA A 219 -11.02 11.95 -11.56
CA ALA A 219 -12.46 12.23 -11.65
C ALA A 219 -13.28 11.20 -12.46
N GLY A 220 -12.64 10.22 -13.11
CA GLY A 220 -13.33 9.22 -13.92
C GLY A 220 -14.44 8.48 -13.17
N VAL A 221 -14.23 8.17 -11.89
CA VAL A 221 -15.23 7.50 -11.04
C VAL A 221 -16.50 8.32 -10.85
N THR A 222 -16.39 9.64 -10.70
CA THR A 222 -17.57 10.51 -10.48
C THR A 222 -18.33 10.74 -11.78
N ILE A 223 -17.61 10.82 -12.89
CA ILE A 223 -18.20 10.89 -14.24
C ILE A 223 -18.98 9.62 -14.55
N MET A 224 -18.45 8.45 -14.19
CA MET A 224 -19.15 7.17 -14.36
C MET A 224 -20.44 7.12 -13.53
N ALA A 225 -20.37 7.48 -12.25
CA ALA A 225 -21.51 7.37 -11.35
C ALA A 225 -22.61 8.40 -11.68
N LEU A 226 -22.25 9.68 -11.78
CA LEU A 226 -23.19 10.76 -12.11
C LEU A 226 -23.72 10.62 -13.54
N GLY A 227 -22.89 10.20 -14.49
CA GLY A 227 -23.29 9.98 -15.87
C GLY A 227 -24.32 8.87 -16.02
N ALA A 228 -24.16 7.75 -15.31
CA ALA A 228 -25.11 6.64 -15.33
C ALA A 228 -26.49 7.06 -14.77
N MET A 229 -26.52 7.78 -13.64
CA MET A 229 -27.77 8.28 -13.05
C MET A 229 -28.39 9.44 -13.85
N ALA A 230 -27.56 10.25 -14.52
CA ALA A 230 -28.03 11.29 -15.42
C ALA A 230 -28.73 10.67 -16.64
N ALA A 231 -28.18 9.59 -17.20
CA ALA A 231 -28.74 8.86 -18.34
C ALA A 231 -29.99 8.04 -17.97
N ASN A 232 -30.04 7.48 -16.76
CA ASN A 232 -31.19 6.71 -16.27
C ASN A 232 -31.66 7.23 -14.90
N PRO A 233 -32.74 8.05 -14.85
CA PRO A 233 -33.23 8.64 -13.60
C PRO A 233 -33.70 7.62 -12.55
N LYS A 234 -34.04 6.39 -12.95
CA LYS A 234 -34.47 5.32 -12.01
C LYS A 234 -33.30 4.60 -11.35
N LEU A 235 -32.07 4.87 -11.79
CA LEU A 235 -30.88 4.19 -11.31
C LEU A 235 -30.40 4.84 -10.00
N ASP A 236 -30.25 4.05 -8.95
CA ASP A 236 -29.66 4.47 -7.66
C ASP A 236 -28.29 3.81 -7.47
N VAL A 237 -27.25 4.45 -8.01
CA VAL A 237 -25.88 3.94 -7.89
C VAL A 237 -25.33 4.24 -6.51
N LYS A 238 -24.91 3.19 -5.80
CA LYS A 238 -24.18 3.33 -4.52
C LYS A 238 -22.68 3.24 -4.75
N ILE A 239 -21.92 4.05 -4.04
CA ILE A 239 -20.45 3.99 -4.06
C ILE A 239 -19.96 3.39 -2.75
N VAL A 240 -19.25 2.28 -2.80
CA VAL A 240 -18.69 1.61 -1.61
C VAL A 240 -17.19 1.83 -1.56
N PRO A 241 -16.68 2.63 -0.60
CA PRO A 241 -15.25 2.80 -0.41
C PRO A 241 -14.65 1.51 0.18
N CYS A 242 -13.53 1.07 -0.39
CA CYS A 242 -12.86 -0.17 -0.03
C CYS A 242 -11.39 0.13 0.32
N GLY A 243 -10.97 -0.25 1.52
CA GLY A 243 -9.60 -0.15 2.00
C GLY A 243 -8.86 -1.47 1.85
N LEU A 244 -7.73 -1.47 1.15
CA LEU A 244 -6.85 -2.63 1.05
C LEU A 244 -5.64 -2.46 1.99
N ASN A 245 -5.72 -3.10 3.15
CA ASN A 245 -4.70 -3.00 4.18
C ASN A 245 -3.84 -4.28 4.16
N TYR A 246 -2.62 -4.15 3.64
CA TYR A 246 -1.64 -5.24 3.63
C TYR A 246 -0.61 -5.04 4.73
N PHE A 247 -0.26 -6.11 5.43
CA PHE A 247 0.90 -6.09 6.33
C PHE A 247 2.19 -6.03 5.51
N HIS A 248 2.32 -6.94 4.54
CA HIS A 248 3.45 -6.99 3.61
C HIS A 248 2.98 -7.26 2.19
N ALA A 249 2.55 -6.21 1.49
CA ALA A 249 1.89 -6.30 0.17
C ALA A 249 2.64 -7.16 -0.87
N HIS A 250 3.97 -7.20 -0.81
CA HIS A 250 4.84 -7.88 -1.78
C HIS A 250 5.33 -9.27 -1.34
N SER A 251 5.11 -9.64 -0.08
CA SER A 251 5.63 -10.86 0.53
C SER A 251 4.67 -12.03 0.36
N PHE A 252 5.24 -13.20 0.09
CA PHE A 252 4.52 -14.46 0.09
C PHE A 252 4.13 -14.81 1.53
N ARG A 253 2.97 -15.45 1.73
CA ARG A 253 2.39 -15.77 3.04
C ARG A 253 2.15 -14.53 3.93
N SER A 254 2.02 -13.35 3.33
CA SER A 254 1.58 -12.16 4.06
C SER A 254 0.09 -12.25 4.40
N ARG A 255 -0.41 -11.28 5.15
CA ARG A 255 -1.85 -11.15 5.47
C ARG A 255 -2.43 -9.90 4.84
N ALA A 256 -3.73 -9.94 4.59
CA ALA A 256 -4.48 -8.82 4.05
C ALA A 256 -5.81 -8.64 4.78
N VAL A 257 -6.22 -7.39 4.94
CA VAL A 257 -7.56 -7.02 5.41
C VAL A 257 -8.22 -6.12 4.39
N VAL A 258 -9.42 -6.53 3.95
CA VAL A 258 -10.27 -5.74 3.06
C VAL A 258 -11.35 -5.06 3.91
N GLU A 259 -11.30 -3.74 4.03
CA GLU A 259 -12.28 -2.96 4.78
C GLU A 259 -13.31 -2.31 3.84
N PHE A 260 -14.59 -2.55 4.08
CA PHE A 260 -15.70 -1.90 3.38
C PHE A 260 -16.31 -0.81 4.25
N GLY A 261 -16.33 0.41 3.72
CA GLY A 261 -16.90 1.56 4.39
C GLY A 261 -18.41 1.67 4.17
N THR A 262 -18.98 2.76 4.68
CA THR A 262 -20.41 3.02 4.52
C THR A 262 -20.71 3.40 3.05
N PRO A 263 -21.71 2.78 2.41
CA PRO A 263 -22.10 3.14 1.05
C PRO A 263 -22.53 4.60 0.96
N ILE A 264 -21.99 5.31 -0.02
CA ILE A 264 -22.34 6.69 -0.34
C ILE A 264 -23.51 6.65 -1.32
N SER A 265 -24.60 7.33 -0.96
CA SER A 265 -25.71 7.59 -1.86
C SER A 265 -25.47 8.90 -2.60
N ILE A 266 -25.69 8.91 -3.91
CA ILE A 266 -25.48 10.10 -4.74
C ILE A 266 -26.75 10.95 -4.68
N SER A 267 -26.63 12.23 -4.32
CA SER A 267 -27.81 13.09 -4.22
C SER A 267 -28.39 13.42 -5.59
N PRO A 268 -29.73 13.49 -5.73
CA PRO A 268 -30.38 13.93 -6.97
C PRO A 268 -29.93 15.32 -7.43
N GLU A 269 -29.59 16.20 -6.49
CA GLU A 269 -29.08 17.55 -6.77
C GLU A 269 -27.75 17.51 -7.54
N LEU A 270 -26.82 16.63 -7.16
CA LEU A 270 -25.54 16.48 -7.88
C LEU A 270 -25.77 15.96 -9.30
N VAL A 271 -26.76 15.09 -9.50
CA VAL A 271 -27.16 14.60 -10.83
C VAL A 271 -27.77 15.74 -11.67
N GLY A 272 -28.61 16.59 -11.05
CA GLY A 272 -29.16 17.77 -11.69
C GLY A 272 -28.09 18.76 -12.16
N LYS A 273 -27.12 19.06 -11.29
CA LYS A 273 -25.94 19.88 -11.64
C LYS A 273 -25.10 19.25 -12.76
N TYR A 274 -24.93 17.93 -12.73
CA TYR A 274 -24.22 17.21 -13.79
C TYR A 274 -24.91 17.34 -15.15
N ARG A 275 -26.25 17.26 -15.21
CA ARG A 275 -27.03 17.37 -16.45
C ARG A 275 -26.94 18.73 -17.13
N LYS A 276 -26.87 19.82 -16.35
CA LYS A 276 -26.75 21.18 -16.89
C LYS A 276 -25.43 21.43 -17.62
N GLY A 277 -24.41 20.59 -17.40
CA GLY A 277 -23.14 20.69 -18.10
C GLY A 277 -22.24 21.82 -17.59
N GLY A 278 -21.20 22.15 -18.36
CA GLY A 278 -20.30 23.28 -18.10
C GLY A 278 -19.63 23.25 -16.71
N MET A 279 -19.68 24.39 -16.03
CA MET A 279 -19.13 24.58 -14.68
C MET A 279 -19.86 23.75 -13.62
N GLU A 280 -21.18 23.65 -13.68
CA GLU A 280 -21.98 22.88 -12.71
C GLU A 280 -21.63 21.39 -12.72
N LYS A 281 -21.36 20.82 -13.92
CA LYS A 281 -20.87 19.44 -14.04
C LYS A 281 -19.54 19.24 -13.32
N ARG A 282 -18.62 20.20 -13.42
CA ARG A 282 -17.30 20.12 -12.76
C ARG A 282 -17.46 20.21 -11.25
N GLU A 283 -18.29 21.12 -10.77
CA GLU A 283 -18.60 21.27 -9.35
C GLU A 283 -19.21 19.97 -8.77
N ALA A 284 -20.15 19.37 -9.49
CA ALA A 284 -20.78 18.11 -9.07
C ALA A 284 -19.76 16.96 -9.01
N CYS A 285 -18.93 16.81 -10.05
CA CYS A 285 -17.86 15.82 -10.06
C CYS A 285 -16.83 16.04 -8.96
N GLY A 286 -16.45 17.30 -8.69
CA GLY A 286 -15.50 17.66 -7.64
C GLY A 286 -16.04 17.34 -6.25
N LYS A 287 -17.26 17.77 -5.94
CA LYS A 287 -17.93 17.48 -4.66
C LYS A 287 -18.07 15.98 -4.39
N LEU A 288 -18.48 15.20 -5.40
CA LEU A 288 -18.56 13.76 -5.25
C LEU A 288 -17.17 13.13 -5.07
N LEU A 289 -16.15 13.63 -5.77
CA LEU A 289 -14.78 13.11 -5.67
C LEU A 289 -14.20 13.38 -4.28
N ASP A 290 -14.47 14.54 -3.70
CA ASP A 290 -14.04 14.89 -2.33
C ASP A 290 -14.75 14.02 -1.29
N CYS A 291 -16.03 13.73 -1.49
CA CYS A 291 -16.78 12.79 -0.66
C CYS A 291 -16.17 11.38 -0.71
N ILE A 292 -15.89 10.88 -1.92
CA ILE A 292 -15.22 9.59 -2.13
C ILE A 292 -13.83 9.58 -1.49
N TYR A 293 -13.04 10.63 -1.67
CA TYR A 293 -11.71 10.75 -1.09
C TYR A 293 -11.75 10.68 0.44
N THR A 294 -12.69 11.40 1.05
CA THR A 294 -12.88 11.42 2.51
C THR A 294 -13.31 10.04 3.02
N ALA A 295 -14.22 9.38 2.30
CA ALA A 295 -14.69 8.05 2.66
C ALA A 295 -13.61 6.96 2.47
N LEU A 296 -12.77 7.08 1.42
CA LEU A 296 -11.61 6.21 1.19
C LEU A 296 -10.54 6.39 2.27
N ARG A 297 -10.16 7.64 2.58
CA ARG A 297 -9.24 7.94 3.69
C ARG A 297 -9.74 7.41 5.02
N SER A 298 -11.06 7.28 5.14
CA SER A 298 -11.64 6.56 6.25
C SER A 298 -11.17 5.09 6.19
N VAL A 299 -11.49 4.30 5.18
CA VAL A 299 -11.19 2.86 5.19
C VAL A 299 -9.71 2.46 5.01
N THR A 300 -8.80 3.42 4.77
CA THR A 300 -7.36 3.18 4.60
C THR A 300 -6.52 3.67 5.77
N VAL A 301 -5.39 3.02 6.02
CA VAL A 301 -4.36 3.52 6.93
C VAL A 301 -3.42 4.43 6.13
N ASN A 302 -3.63 5.75 6.22
CA ASN A 302 -2.76 6.73 5.56
C ASN A 302 -1.80 7.35 6.57
N THR A 303 -0.50 7.29 6.32
CA THR A 303 0.50 8.03 7.10
C THR A 303 1.35 8.90 6.16
N PRO A 304 1.71 10.12 6.59
CA PRO A 304 2.34 11.12 5.73
C PRO A 304 3.75 10.71 5.33
N ASP A 305 4.44 10.06 6.26
CA ASP A 305 5.78 9.55 6.11
C ASP A 305 5.91 8.22 6.87
N TYR A 306 7.09 7.63 6.70
CA TYR A 306 7.43 6.34 7.25
C TYR A 306 7.67 6.36 8.77
N GLU A 307 8.23 7.44 9.30
CA GLU A 307 8.50 7.60 10.73
C GLU A 307 7.18 7.70 11.52
N THR A 308 6.24 8.50 11.01
CA THR A 308 4.88 8.56 11.55
C THR A 308 4.22 7.18 11.58
N LEU A 309 4.38 6.36 10.54
CA LEU A 309 3.86 4.99 10.53
C LEU A 309 4.44 4.14 11.66
N MET A 310 5.76 4.20 11.88
CA MET A 310 6.42 3.46 12.95
C MET A 310 5.91 3.87 14.33
N VAL A 311 5.74 5.19 14.55
CA VAL A 311 5.22 5.74 15.80
C VAL A 311 3.79 5.26 16.03
N ILE A 312 2.89 5.40 15.05
CA ILE A 312 1.50 4.95 15.18
C ILE A 312 1.44 3.45 15.50
N GLN A 313 2.22 2.64 14.79
CA GLN A 313 2.26 1.20 15.02
C GLN A 313 2.77 0.88 16.42
N ALA A 314 3.80 1.57 16.89
CA ALA A 314 4.35 1.36 18.23
C ALA A 314 3.41 1.85 19.33
N ALA A 315 2.80 3.02 19.16
CA ALA A 315 1.80 3.56 20.07
C ALA A 315 0.63 2.58 20.23
N ARG A 316 0.13 2.02 19.13
CA ARG A 316 -0.91 1.00 19.18
C ARG A 316 -0.47 -0.26 19.96
N ARG A 317 0.77 -0.73 19.80
CA ARG A 317 1.28 -1.91 20.53
C ARG A 317 1.39 -1.67 22.04
N LEU A 318 1.75 -0.44 22.40
CA LEU A 318 1.98 -0.02 23.78
C LEU A 318 0.68 0.37 24.49
N TYR A 319 -0.33 0.80 23.75
CA TYR A 319 -1.64 1.14 24.30
C TYR A 319 -2.37 -0.10 24.81
N LYS A 320 -2.67 -0.12 26.12
CA LYS A 320 -3.45 -1.17 26.77
C LYS A 320 -4.90 -0.69 26.93
N PRO A 321 -5.88 -1.21 26.16
CA PRO A 321 -7.27 -0.98 26.52
C PRO A 321 -7.57 -1.70 27.84
N GLU A 322 -8.33 -1.04 28.72
CA GLU A 322 -8.77 -1.66 29.98
C GLU A 322 -9.57 -2.95 29.68
N HIS A 323 -8.97 -4.07 30.04
CA HIS A 323 -9.57 -5.41 30.18
C HIS A 323 -9.86 -6.30 28.94
N HIS A 324 -9.41 -6.02 27.70
CA HIS A 324 -9.79 -6.89 26.56
C HIS A 324 -8.75 -7.03 25.43
N LYS A 325 -8.69 -8.21 24.79
CA LYS A 325 -7.93 -8.46 23.54
C LYS A 325 -8.67 -7.84 22.34
N LEU A 326 -7.96 -7.09 21.49
CA LEU A 326 -8.50 -6.44 20.28
C LEU A 326 -8.54 -7.43 19.10
N GLU A 327 -9.61 -7.47 18.32
CA GLU A 327 -9.61 -8.23 17.05
C GLU A 327 -8.89 -7.46 15.94
N LEU A 328 -8.43 -8.16 14.88
CA LEU A 328 -7.73 -7.56 13.73
C LEU A 328 -8.45 -6.35 13.11
N SER A 329 -9.78 -6.36 13.12
CA SER A 329 -10.60 -5.25 12.64
C SER A 329 -10.55 -4.01 13.55
N ASP A 330 -10.44 -4.21 14.86
CA ASP A 330 -10.40 -3.11 15.84
C ASP A 330 -9.04 -2.41 15.82
N VAL A 331 -7.98 -3.17 15.53
CA VAL A 331 -6.62 -2.69 15.30
C VAL A 331 -6.57 -1.60 14.21
N ILE A 332 -7.32 -1.77 13.13
CA ILE A 332 -7.33 -0.82 12.01
C ILE A 332 -8.04 0.50 12.40
N GLU A 333 -9.16 0.42 13.12
CA GLU A 333 -9.84 1.63 13.62
C GLU A 333 -8.99 2.37 14.64
N LEU A 334 -8.31 1.64 15.52
CA LEU A 334 -7.40 2.20 16.49
C LEU A 334 -6.20 2.89 15.80
N ASN A 335 -5.58 2.24 14.81
CA ASN A 335 -4.53 2.86 13.99
C ASN A 335 -4.99 4.18 13.36
N ARG A 336 -6.20 4.23 12.80
CA ARG A 336 -6.74 5.46 12.19
C ARG A 336 -6.95 6.59 13.21
N ARG A 337 -7.45 6.26 14.41
CA ARG A 337 -7.60 7.24 15.49
C ARG A 337 -6.23 7.75 15.94
N PHE A 338 -5.24 6.87 16.05
CA PHE A 338 -3.86 7.23 16.34
C PHE A 338 -3.25 8.16 15.29
N VAL A 339 -3.39 7.83 14.00
CA VAL A 339 -2.96 8.72 12.90
C VAL A 339 -3.62 10.08 13.04
N THR A 340 -4.93 10.12 13.24
CA THR A 340 -5.69 11.38 13.34
C THR A 340 -5.23 12.21 14.53
N GLY A 341 -4.99 11.56 15.69
CA GLY A 341 -4.50 12.21 16.88
C GLY A 341 -3.10 12.77 16.72
N TYR A 342 -2.20 11.95 16.20
CA TYR A 342 -0.83 12.35 15.92
C TYR A 342 -0.75 13.54 14.97
N MET A 343 -1.50 13.53 13.87
CA MET A 343 -1.51 14.64 12.91
C MET A 343 -1.93 15.97 13.52
N LYS A 344 -2.83 15.94 14.53
CA LYS A 344 -3.32 17.14 15.19
C LYS A 344 -2.38 17.65 16.27
N PHE A 345 -1.62 16.76 16.91
CA PHE A 345 -0.73 17.07 18.04
C PHE A 345 0.76 16.82 17.76
N LYS A 346 1.17 16.66 16.50
CA LYS A 346 2.56 16.37 16.12
C LYS A 346 3.57 17.42 16.60
N ASP A 347 3.10 18.65 16.79
CA ASP A 347 3.90 19.80 17.21
C ASP A 347 3.83 20.01 18.75
N ASP A 348 3.06 19.19 19.48
CA ASP A 348 3.05 19.20 20.95
C ASP A 348 4.37 18.58 21.46
N PRO A 349 5.16 19.30 22.30
CA PRO A 349 6.42 18.80 22.82
C PRO A 349 6.32 17.43 23.50
N ARG A 350 5.17 17.13 24.14
CA ARG A 350 4.95 15.85 24.83
C ARG A 350 4.76 14.70 23.86
N VAL A 351 4.17 14.98 22.69
CA VAL A 351 4.04 13.98 21.61
C VAL A 351 5.40 13.73 20.96
N GLN A 352 6.22 14.77 20.78
CA GLN A 352 7.59 14.62 20.27
C GLN A 352 8.47 13.80 21.23
N GLU A 353 8.43 14.10 22.53
CA GLU A 353 9.13 13.33 23.55
C GLU A 353 8.67 11.85 23.55
N MET A 354 7.35 11.62 23.43
CA MET A 354 6.81 10.27 23.31
C MET A 354 7.36 9.53 22.08
N ASN A 355 7.47 10.21 20.94
CA ASN A 355 8.04 9.62 19.72
C ASN A 355 9.49 9.19 19.93
N GLU A 356 10.31 10.04 20.53
CA GLU A 356 11.72 9.74 20.82
C GLU A 356 11.85 8.52 21.74
N LYS A 357 11.06 8.48 22.83
CA LYS A 357 11.02 7.33 23.76
C LYS A 357 10.58 6.05 23.05
N VAL A 358 9.57 6.12 22.19
CA VAL A 358 9.08 5.00 21.38
C VAL A 358 10.14 4.50 20.41
N MET A 359 10.89 5.41 19.77
CA MET A 359 11.96 5.05 18.84
C MET A 359 13.15 4.42 19.57
N ALA A 360 13.55 4.96 20.72
CA ALA A 360 14.56 4.38 21.59
C ALA A 360 14.15 2.98 22.07
N TYR A 361 12.89 2.79 22.45
CA TYR A 361 12.35 1.47 22.81
C TYR A 361 12.42 0.48 21.63
N ASN A 362 12.06 0.89 20.42
CA ASN A 362 12.18 0.04 19.22
C ASN A 362 13.65 -0.34 18.93
N GLN A 363 14.61 0.55 19.16
CA GLN A 363 16.03 0.23 19.05
C GLN A 363 16.48 -0.77 20.12
N LEU A 364 15.98 -0.64 21.35
CA LEU A 364 16.27 -1.58 22.44
C LEU A 364 15.69 -2.97 22.14
N LEU A 365 14.47 -3.05 21.61
CA LEU A 365 13.90 -4.27 21.07
C LEU A 365 14.80 -4.88 19.98
N LYS A 366 15.31 -4.05 19.06
CA LYS A 366 16.25 -4.49 18.00
C LYS A 366 17.54 -5.06 18.55
N TYR A 367 18.14 -4.39 19.53
CA TYR A 367 19.36 -4.81 20.20
C TYR A 367 19.21 -6.21 20.84
N HIS A 368 18.12 -6.43 21.57
CA HIS A 368 17.81 -7.75 22.13
C HIS A 368 17.32 -8.76 21.09
N GLY A 369 16.94 -8.29 19.90
CA GLY A 369 16.23 -9.05 18.87
C GLY A 369 14.93 -9.66 19.40
N LEU A 370 14.27 -8.91 20.28
CA LEU A 370 12.97 -9.23 20.85
C LEU A 370 11.91 -8.41 20.14
N LYS A 371 10.72 -9.00 19.98
CA LYS A 371 9.52 -8.27 19.57
C LYS A 371 8.78 -7.78 20.81
N ASP A 372 8.00 -6.69 20.68
CA ASP A 372 7.27 -6.10 21.81
C ASP A 372 6.44 -7.12 22.61
N HIS A 373 5.69 -7.99 21.94
CA HIS A 373 4.88 -9.02 22.60
C HIS A 373 5.70 -10.08 23.35
N GLN A 374 6.97 -10.27 22.96
CA GLN A 374 7.87 -11.23 23.60
C GLN A 374 8.41 -10.68 24.93
N VAL A 375 8.39 -9.36 25.13
CA VAL A 375 8.95 -8.70 26.33
C VAL A 375 8.26 -9.16 27.61
N HIS A 376 6.94 -9.39 27.59
CA HIS A 376 6.21 -9.89 28.76
C HIS A 376 6.45 -11.40 29.01
N ARG A 377 6.73 -12.17 27.95
CA ARG A 377 6.93 -13.62 27.99
C ARG A 377 8.30 -14.05 28.52
N THR A 378 9.26 -13.14 28.57
CA THR A 378 10.61 -13.43 29.09
C THR A 378 10.65 -13.59 30.62
N GLY A 379 9.52 -13.40 31.33
CA GLY A 379 9.48 -13.38 32.81
C GLY A 379 9.42 -14.74 33.46
N LEU A 380 9.16 -15.76 32.67
CA LEU A 380 9.06 -17.15 33.11
C LEU A 380 10.45 -17.79 33.05
N GLY A 381 11.41 -17.27 33.82
CA GLY A 381 12.74 -17.87 33.94
C GLY A 381 12.71 -19.21 34.68
N GLY A 382 13.69 -20.07 34.41
CA GLY A 382 13.92 -21.32 35.16
C GLY A 382 13.63 -22.60 34.38
N ILE A 383 13.48 -23.71 35.11
CA ILE A 383 13.40 -25.08 34.56
C ILE A 383 12.26 -25.25 33.55
N ARG A 384 11.14 -24.54 33.75
CA ARG A 384 9.98 -24.59 32.83
C ARG A 384 10.30 -24.01 31.45
N ALA A 385 11.00 -22.87 31.37
CA ALA A 385 11.43 -22.30 30.09
C ALA A 385 12.47 -23.18 29.40
N PHE A 386 13.32 -23.86 30.18
CA PHE A 386 14.30 -24.81 29.64
C PHE A 386 13.60 -26.01 28.99
N ILE A 387 12.66 -26.65 29.70
CA ILE A 387 11.86 -27.77 29.16
C ILE A 387 11.11 -27.33 27.90
N LEU A 388 10.49 -26.14 27.93
CA LEU A 388 9.76 -25.61 26.77
C LEU A 388 10.68 -25.33 25.57
N LEU A 389 11.90 -24.84 25.80
CA LEU A 389 12.90 -24.63 24.76
C LEU A 389 13.32 -25.95 24.12
N ILE A 390 13.63 -26.97 24.93
CA ILE A 390 13.99 -28.31 24.43
C ILE A 390 12.83 -28.91 23.62
N TYR A 391 11.61 -28.82 24.13
CA TYR A 391 10.42 -29.29 23.42
C TYR A 391 10.22 -28.59 22.07
N ARG A 392 10.37 -27.25 22.01
CA ARG A 392 10.26 -26.50 20.76
C ARG A 392 11.39 -26.81 19.78
N LEU A 393 12.61 -27.03 20.26
CA LEU A 393 13.71 -27.50 19.43
C LEU A 393 13.41 -28.88 18.85
N PHE A 394 12.89 -29.80 19.65
CA PHE A 394 12.49 -31.13 19.21
C PHE A 394 11.40 -31.07 18.14
N VAL A 395 10.33 -30.30 18.36
CA VAL A 395 9.25 -30.09 17.37
C VAL A 395 9.81 -29.48 16.08
N LEU A 396 10.69 -28.48 16.17
CA LEU A 396 11.31 -27.85 15.01
C LEU A 396 12.16 -28.84 14.21
N ILE A 397 12.91 -29.72 14.88
CA ILE A 397 13.69 -30.78 14.23
C ILE A 397 12.77 -31.76 13.48
N ILE A 398 11.69 -32.22 14.12
CA ILE A 398 10.72 -33.11 13.48
C ILE A 398 10.10 -32.45 12.24
N TRP A 399 9.63 -31.21 12.36
CA TRP A 399 9.05 -30.49 11.24
C TRP A 399 10.06 -30.20 10.13
N ALA A 400 11.32 -29.92 10.49
CA ALA A 400 12.39 -29.78 9.51
C ALA A 400 12.61 -31.10 8.75
N ILE A 401 12.71 -32.24 9.42
CA ILE A 401 12.90 -33.55 8.77
C ILE A 401 11.73 -33.88 7.83
N ILE A 402 10.49 -33.68 8.28
CA ILE A 402 9.29 -33.96 7.47
C ILE A 402 9.16 -32.97 6.30
N GLY A 403 9.46 -31.69 6.54
CA GLY A 403 9.34 -30.64 5.53
C GLY A 403 10.48 -30.61 4.51
N PHE A 404 11.66 -31.16 4.86
CA PHE A 404 12.87 -31.07 4.06
C PHE A 404 12.75 -31.65 2.64
N PRO A 405 12.15 -32.85 2.42
CA PRO A 405 11.95 -33.37 1.07
C PRO A 405 11.11 -32.44 0.20
N GLY A 406 9.98 -31.95 0.73
CA GLY A 406 9.14 -31.02 -0.01
C GLY A 406 9.79 -29.65 -0.20
N PHE A 407 10.68 -29.23 0.70
CA PHE A 407 11.44 -27.99 0.53
C PHE A 407 12.37 -28.12 -0.68
N ILE A 408 13.12 -29.22 -0.78
CA ILE A 408 13.99 -29.51 -1.93
C ILE A 408 13.20 -29.46 -3.24
N LEU A 409 12.04 -30.11 -3.28
CA LEU A 409 11.17 -30.12 -4.46
C LEU A 409 10.69 -28.71 -4.86
N ASN A 410 10.61 -27.77 -3.92
CA ASN A 410 10.14 -26.42 -4.19
C ASN A 410 11.27 -25.38 -4.34
N ILE A 411 12.55 -25.75 -4.18
CA ILE A 411 13.69 -24.84 -4.40
C ILE A 411 13.68 -24.20 -5.81
N PRO A 412 13.44 -24.94 -6.91
CA PRO A 412 13.41 -24.35 -8.25
C PRO A 412 12.28 -23.32 -8.37
N LEU A 413 11.09 -23.65 -7.86
CA LEU A 413 9.94 -22.75 -7.84
C LEU A 413 10.26 -21.45 -7.09
N ILE A 414 10.82 -21.54 -5.88
CA ILE A 414 11.19 -20.38 -5.05
C ILE A 414 12.21 -19.50 -5.76
N THR A 415 13.25 -20.12 -6.33
CA THR A 415 14.36 -19.41 -6.98
C THR A 415 13.90 -18.69 -8.24
N ILE A 416 13.21 -19.39 -9.15
CA ILE A 416 12.70 -18.81 -10.40
C ILE A 416 11.74 -17.66 -10.10
N THR A 417 10.84 -17.87 -9.14
CA THR A 417 9.86 -16.87 -8.72
C THR A 417 10.55 -15.61 -8.18
N ARG A 418 11.59 -15.77 -7.34
CA ARG A 418 12.38 -14.65 -6.80
C ARG A 418 13.13 -13.89 -7.89
N VAL A 419 13.79 -14.59 -8.80
CA VAL A 419 14.59 -13.98 -9.88
C VAL A 419 13.71 -13.21 -10.86
N ILE A 420 12.63 -13.82 -11.36
CA ILE A 420 11.75 -13.19 -12.34
C ILE A 420 11.01 -11.99 -11.74
N SER A 421 10.46 -12.14 -10.52
CA SER A 421 9.75 -11.02 -9.86
C SER A 421 10.69 -9.84 -9.59
N ALA A 422 11.93 -10.09 -9.16
CA ALA A 422 12.93 -9.04 -8.97
C ALA A 422 13.32 -8.36 -10.29
N LYS A 423 13.50 -9.12 -11.38
CA LYS A 423 13.77 -8.56 -12.71
C LYS A 423 12.61 -7.66 -13.17
N LYS A 424 11.37 -8.10 -12.98
CA LYS A 424 10.18 -7.34 -13.35
C LYS A 424 9.95 -6.10 -12.49
N ALA A 425 10.30 -6.13 -11.21
CA ALA A 425 10.32 -4.94 -10.37
C ALA A 425 11.34 -3.90 -10.87
N LYS A 426 12.55 -4.33 -11.25
CA LYS A 426 13.56 -3.43 -11.85
C LYS A 426 13.09 -2.81 -13.17
N GLU A 427 12.44 -3.59 -14.04
CA GLU A 427 11.84 -3.07 -15.27
C GLU A 427 10.72 -2.05 -14.99
N ALA A 428 9.85 -2.34 -14.01
CA ALA A 428 8.77 -1.43 -13.62
C ALA A 428 9.29 -0.12 -13.03
N LEU A 429 10.35 -0.17 -12.21
CA LEU A 429 11.00 1.00 -11.62
C LEU A 429 11.56 1.93 -12.71
N LYS A 430 12.24 1.37 -13.73
CA LYS A 430 12.75 2.15 -14.87
C LYS A 430 11.64 2.83 -15.69
N SER A 431 10.44 2.25 -15.70
CA SER A 431 9.32 2.74 -16.51
C SER A 431 8.43 3.77 -15.82
N SER A 432 8.63 4.05 -14.52
CA SER A 432 7.68 4.83 -13.72
C SER A 432 8.38 5.74 -12.71
N THR A 433 8.05 7.02 -12.73
CA THR A 433 8.52 8.04 -11.78
C THR A 433 7.82 7.99 -10.43
N ILE A 434 6.60 7.43 -10.39
CA ILE A 434 5.76 7.39 -9.18
C ILE A 434 6.21 6.30 -8.19
N LYS A 435 6.86 5.23 -8.67
CA LYS A 435 7.21 4.04 -7.90
C LYS A 435 8.52 4.26 -7.16
N VAL A 436 8.53 3.96 -5.86
CA VAL A 436 9.72 4.14 -5.01
C VAL A 436 10.66 2.95 -5.15
N ALA A 437 10.14 1.75 -5.02
CA ALA A 437 10.88 0.48 -5.14
C ALA A 437 10.17 -0.55 -6.04
N ALA A 438 9.08 -0.14 -6.72
CA ALA A 438 8.24 -0.99 -7.57
C ALA A 438 7.78 -2.30 -6.89
N ARG A 439 7.54 -2.24 -5.58
CA ARG A 439 7.11 -3.44 -4.82
C ARG A 439 5.70 -3.87 -5.17
N ASP A 440 4.91 -2.97 -5.73
CA ASP A 440 3.53 -3.16 -6.17
C ASP A 440 3.35 -4.21 -7.28
N VAL A 441 4.44 -4.57 -7.98
CA VAL A 441 4.40 -5.61 -9.02
C VAL A 441 4.87 -6.98 -8.49
N LEU A 442 5.53 -7.03 -7.33
CA LEU A 442 6.20 -8.25 -6.85
C LEU A 442 5.22 -9.37 -6.57
N ALA A 443 4.16 -9.14 -5.78
CA ALA A 443 3.20 -10.20 -5.46
C ALA A 443 2.50 -10.73 -6.71
N THR A 444 2.13 -9.80 -7.62
CA THR A 444 1.50 -10.15 -8.89
C THR A 444 2.40 -11.05 -9.73
N TRP A 445 3.68 -10.69 -9.91
CA TRP A 445 4.60 -11.52 -10.68
C TRP A 445 4.94 -12.83 -9.97
N LYS A 446 5.01 -12.85 -8.63
CA LYS A 446 5.20 -14.09 -7.89
C LYS A 446 4.07 -15.07 -8.16
N LEU A 447 2.82 -14.60 -8.09
CA LEU A 447 1.63 -15.40 -8.38
C LEU A 447 1.62 -15.88 -9.85
N LEU A 448 1.85 -14.97 -10.81
CA LEU A 448 1.84 -15.34 -12.24
C LEU A 448 2.94 -16.34 -12.61
N VAL A 449 4.14 -16.18 -12.05
CA VAL A 449 5.25 -17.13 -12.28
C VAL A 449 4.92 -18.47 -11.63
N ALA A 450 4.41 -18.48 -10.40
CA ALA A 450 4.01 -19.71 -9.73
C ALA A 450 2.93 -20.47 -10.52
N LEU A 451 1.95 -19.76 -11.10
CA LEU A 451 0.87 -20.35 -11.90
C LEU A 451 1.39 -21.17 -13.10
N VAL A 452 2.53 -20.80 -13.66
CA VAL A 452 3.14 -21.43 -14.84
C VAL A 452 4.20 -22.45 -14.44
N VAL A 453 5.08 -22.08 -13.52
CA VAL A 453 6.22 -22.91 -13.12
C VAL A 453 5.77 -24.12 -12.31
N MET A 454 4.76 -23.96 -11.43
CA MET A 454 4.31 -25.04 -10.55
C MET A 454 3.76 -26.25 -11.35
N PRO A 455 2.84 -26.10 -12.33
CA PRO A 455 2.39 -27.23 -13.12
C PRO A 455 3.49 -27.89 -13.96
N ILE A 456 4.39 -27.10 -14.53
CA ILE A 456 5.53 -27.63 -15.32
C ILE A 456 6.46 -28.44 -14.42
N LEU A 457 6.78 -27.93 -13.24
CA LEU A 457 7.69 -28.56 -12.30
C LEU A 457 7.10 -29.88 -11.75
N TYR A 458 5.83 -29.88 -11.34
CA TYR A 458 5.20 -31.09 -10.82
C TYR A 458 4.90 -32.10 -11.93
N GLY A 459 4.62 -31.64 -13.15
CA GLY A 459 4.54 -32.50 -14.34
C GLY A 459 5.88 -33.18 -14.63
N PHE A 460 6.98 -32.45 -14.54
CA PHE A 460 8.33 -32.98 -14.69
C PHE A 460 8.67 -34.02 -13.60
N TYR A 461 8.32 -33.75 -12.33
CA TYR A 461 8.50 -34.71 -11.25
C TYR A 461 7.65 -35.97 -11.44
N THR A 462 6.39 -35.80 -11.86
CA THR A 462 5.51 -36.92 -12.20
C THR A 462 6.10 -37.77 -13.32
N PHE A 463 6.62 -37.15 -14.37
CA PHE A 463 7.28 -37.85 -15.47
C PHE A 463 8.47 -38.68 -14.98
N ILE A 464 9.38 -38.08 -14.21
CA ILE A 464 10.54 -38.79 -13.64
C ILE A 464 10.10 -39.96 -12.77
N THR A 465 9.12 -39.76 -11.89
CA THR A 465 8.60 -40.83 -11.02
C THR A 465 8.02 -41.99 -11.81
N LEU A 466 7.26 -41.71 -12.87
CA LEU A 466 6.70 -42.76 -13.73
C LEU A 466 7.79 -43.48 -14.54
N SER A 467 8.79 -42.76 -15.06
CA SER A 467 9.93 -43.37 -15.76
C SER A 467 10.75 -44.28 -14.85
N LEU A 468 11.00 -43.87 -13.60
CA LEU A 468 11.68 -44.70 -12.61
C LEU A 468 10.84 -45.91 -12.21
N ALA A 469 9.54 -45.69 -11.95
CA ALA A 469 8.62 -46.77 -11.65
C ALA A 469 8.62 -47.84 -12.76
N TYR A 470 8.72 -47.41 -14.03
CA TYR A 470 8.74 -48.32 -15.18
C TYR A 470 10.05 -49.09 -15.25
N LYS A 471 11.18 -48.40 -15.03
CA LYS A 471 12.51 -49.03 -15.04
C LYS A 471 12.70 -50.07 -13.93
N TYR A 472 12.11 -49.86 -12.76
CA TYR A 472 12.24 -50.72 -11.58
C TYR A 472 11.02 -51.62 -11.32
N ASP A 473 10.11 -51.72 -12.29
CA ASP A 473 8.88 -52.53 -12.25
C ASP A 473 8.05 -52.34 -10.95
N TRP A 474 7.86 -51.08 -10.56
CA TRP A 474 7.05 -50.74 -9.40
C TRP A 474 5.57 -51.03 -9.68
N LYS A 475 4.93 -51.81 -8.80
CA LYS A 475 3.49 -52.16 -8.86
C LYS A 475 2.55 -50.95 -8.95
N ILE A 476 3.02 -49.74 -8.66
CA ILE A 476 2.26 -48.50 -8.74
C ILE A 476 1.80 -48.17 -10.18
N LEU A 477 2.53 -48.63 -11.20
CA LEU A 477 2.16 -48.49 -12.61
C LEU A 477 1.07 -49.46 -13.04
N GLN A 478 0.95 -50.60 -12.36
CA GLN A 478 -0.08 -51.62 -12.61
C GLN A 478 -1.42 -51.25 -11.95
N LEU A 479 -1.47 -50.14 -11.20
CA LEU A 479 -2.66 -49.76 -10.47
C LEU A 479 -3.78 -49.38 -11.44
N HIS A 480 -3.72 -48.26 -12.17
CA HIS A 480 -4.74 -47.85 -13.18
C HIS A 480 -4.23 -46.72 -14.12
N TRP A 481 -4.97 -46.38 -15.19
CA TRP A 481 -4.66 -45.29 -16.15
C TRP A 481 -4.54 -43.88 -15.55
N TRP A 482 -5.10 -43.64 -14.36
CA TRP A 482 -5.11 -42.35 -13.66
C TRP A 482 -3.94 -42.17 -12.69
N THR A 483 -3.02 -43.14 -12.59
CA THR A 483 -1.80 -43.06 -11.76
C THR A 483 -0.99 -41.77 -11.97
N PRO A 484 -0.76 -41.26 -13.20
CA PRO A 484 -0.04 -39.99 -13.40
C PRO A 484 -0.71 -38.81 -12.70
N MET A 485 -2.04 -38.74 -12.73
CA MET A 485 -2.80 -37.67 -12.10
C MET A 485 -2.69 -37.75 -10.57
N VAL A 486 -2.74 -38.97 -10.01
CA VAL A 486 -2.57 -39.19 -8.56
C VAL A 486 -1.18 -38.76 -8.09
N VAL A 487 -0.13 -39.14 -8.83
CA VAL A 487 1.26 -38.75 -8.52
C VAL A 487 1.45 -37.23 -8.60
N TYR A 488 0.86 -36.59 -9.61
CA TYR A 488 0.87 -35.13 -9.74
C TYR A 488 0.19 -34.44 -8.55
N ILE A 489 -1.00 -34.92 -8.16
CA ILE A 489 -1.73 -34.41 -6.99
C ILE A 489 -0.92 -34.64 -5.71
N PHE A 490 -0.25 -35.78 -5.57
CA PHE A 490 0.62 -36.07 -4.44
C PHE A 490 1.75 -35.03 -4.30
N PHE A 491 2.47 -34.69 -5.38
CA PHE A 491 3.50 -33.65 -5.34
C PHE A 491 2.93 -32.27 -4.96
N PHE A 492 1.75 -31.94 -5.47
CA PHE A 492 1.04 -30.72 -5.09
C PHE A 492 0.68 -30.71 -3.59
N LEU A 493 0.16 -31.81 -3.05
CA LEU A 493 -0.18 -31.94 -1.63
C LEU A 493 1.06 -31.87 -0.74
N VAL A 494 2.15 -32.56 -1.09
CA VAL A 494 3.42 -32.50 -0.35
C VAL A 494 3.94 -31.06 -0.30
N SER A 495 3.89 -30.35 -1.44
CA SER A 495 4.37 -28.97 -1.52
C SER A 495 3.55 -28.01 -0.66
N ASN A 496 2.22 -28.18 -0.68
CA ASN A 496 1.31 -27.44 0.20
C ASN A 496 1.56 -27.76 1.68
N PHE A 497 1.75 -29.03 2.01
CA PHE A 497 2.01 -29.46 3.37
C PHE A 497 3.34 -28.89 3.90
N THR A 498 4.41 -28.95 3.11
CA THR A 498 5.69 -28.33 3.45
C THR A 498 5.55 -26.83 3.66
N MET A 499 4.76 -26.13 2.84
CA MET A 499 4.51 -24.70 3.03
C MET A 499 3.84 -24.41 4.38
N HIS A 500 2.82 -25.17 4.77
CA HIS A 500 2.16 -25.02 6.07
C HIS A 500 3.07 -25.37 7.25
N LEU A 501 3.90 -26.41 7.11
CA LEU A 501 4.94 -26.73 8.09
C LEU A 501 5.98 -25.61 8.21
N ALA A 502 6.36 -24.99 7.09
CA ALA A 502 7.32 -23.88 7.09
C ALA A 502 6.76 -22.65 7.82
N ASP A 503 5.47 -22.31 7.63
CA ASP A 503 4.83 -21.23 8.37
C ASP A 503 4.83 -21.50 9.89
N SER A 504 4.33 -22.68 10.27
CA SER A 504 4.23 -23.08 11.68
C SER A 504 5.60 -23.17 12.33
N GLY A 505 6.58 -23.74 11.62
CA GLY A 505 7.96 -23.86 12.05
C GLY A 505 8.65 -22.51 12.21
N LEU A 506 8.35 -21.54 11.36
CA LEU A 506 8.88 -20.18 11.50
C LEU A 506 8.37 -19.50 12.76
N ASP A 507 7.10 -19.70 13.12
CA ASP A 507 6.52 -19.16 14.35
C ASP A 507 7.19 -19.79 15.60
N VAL A 508 7.38 -21.11 15.59
CA VAL A 508 8.13 -21.82 16.66
C VAL A 508 9.57 -21.33 16.72
N TYR A 509 10.26 -21.21 15.59
CA TYR A 509 11.64 -20.72 15.51
C TYR A 509 11.78 -19.31 16.09
N ARG A 510 10.90 -18.38 15.73
CA ARG A 510 10.88 -17.00 16.26
C ARG A 510 10.69 -16.95 17.77
N SER A 511 10.07 -17.98 18.34
CA SER A 511 9.85 -18.10 19.79
C SER A 511 11.05 -18.66 20.57
N LEU A 512 12.07 -19.22 19.89
CA LEU A 512 13.26 -19.79 20.53
C LEU A 512 14.15 -18.70 21.15
N ARG A 513 14.36 -17.60 20.44
CA ARG A 513 15.20 -16.48 20.91
C ARG A 513 14.76 -15.89 22.26
N PRO A 514 13.48 -15.51 22.47
CA PRO A 514 13.05 -15.01 23.77
C PRO A 514 13.14 -16.06 24.88
N LEU A 515 12.87 -17.34 24.57
CA LEU A 515 13.04 -18.43 25.53
C LEU A 515 14.51 -18.61 25.94
N PHE A 516 15.42 -18.61 24.97
CA PHE A 516 16.85 -18.68 25.23
C PHE A 516 17.33 -17.49 26.07
N LEU A 517 16.90 -16.28 25.71
CA LEU A 517 17.22 -15.08 26.48
C LEU A 517 16.65 -15.12 27.90
N SER A 518 15.50 -15.76 28.15
CA SER A 518 14.95 -15.92 29.50
C SER A 518 15.75 -16.88 30.40
N LEU A 519 16.66 -17.66 29.83
CA LEU A 519 17.50 -18.62 30.57
C LEU A 519 18.87 -18.06 30.95
N LEU A 520 19.34 -17.00 30.29
CA LEU A 520 20.66 -16.43 30.55
C LEU A 520 20.64 -15.56 31.83
N PRO A 521 21.56 -15.75 32.79
CA PRO A 521 21.56 -14.98 34.04
C PRO A 521 21.81 -13.48 33.83
N TRP A 522 22.71 -13.12 32.91
CA TRP A 522 23.09 -11.73 32.62
C TRP A 522 22.05 -10.95 31.82
N SER A 523 21.15 -11.63 31.10
CA SER A 523 20.08 -10.97 30.36
C SER A 523 18.91 -10.57 31.28
N GLN A 524 18.78 -11.18 32.48
CA GLN A 524 17.67 -10.91 33.40
C GLN A 524 17.58 -9.42 33.76
N SER A 525 18.70 -8.79 34.13
CA SER A 525 18.72 -7.36 34.48
C SER A 525 18.34 -6.45 33.30
N SER A 526 18.89 -6.75 32.11
CA SER A 526 18.60 -5.99 30.90
C SER A 526 17.17 -6.19 30.39
N ILE A 527 16.61 -7.39 30.52
CA ILE A 527 15.22 -7.71 30.19
C ILE A 527 14.26 -7.09 31.21
N GLN A 528 14.62 -7.06 32.49
CA GLN A 528 13.86 -6.35 33.53
C GLN A 528 13.80 -4.86 33.21
N ASN A 529 14.93 -4.25 32.83
CA ASN A 529 14.95 -2.87 32.35
C ASN A 529 14.04 -2.69 31.11
N LEU A 530 14.14 -3.57 30.12
CA LEU A 530 13.27 -3.52 28.92
C LEU A 530 11.78 -3.62 29.27
N ARG A 531 11.41 -4.44 30.26
CA ARG A 531 10.02 -4.50 30.76
C ARG A 531 9.60 -3.23 31.47
N ALA A 532 10.46 -2.70 32.34
CA ALA A 532 10.21 -1.45 33.06
C ALA A 532 10.01 -0.29 32.08
N VAL A 533 10.89 -0.16 31.09
CA VAL A 533 10.78 0.84 30.00
C VAL A 533 9.48 0.65 29.22
N ARG A 534 9.11 -0.59 28.85
CA ARG A 534 7.86 -0.86 28.15
C ARG A 534 6.63 -0.48 28.98
N GLU A 535 6.63 -0.82 30.26
CA GLU A 535 5.52 -0.55 31.18
C GLU A 535 5.36 0.94 31.43
N GLN A 536 6.45 1.64 31.72
CA GLN A 536 6.45 3.09 31.82
C GLN A 536 5.95 3.74 30.54
N LEU A 537 6.49 3.35 29.38
CA LEU A 537 6.07 3.91 28.10
C LEU A 537 4.60 3.61 27.76
N SER A 538 4.11 2.44 28.12
CA SER A 538 2.71 2.04 27.98
C SER A 538 1.79 2.93 28.84
N ASN A 539 2.19 3.22 30.07
CA ASN A 539 1.45 4.09 30.98
C ASN A 539 1.50 5.55 30.51
N ASP A 540 2.70 6.10 30.26
CA ASP A 540 2.92 7.47 29.77
C ASP A 540 2.10 7.72 28.49
N LEU A 541 2.08 6.74 27.57
CA LEU A 541 1.30 6.83 26.35
C LEU A 541 -0.20 6.80 26.61
N THR A 542 -0.66 5.91 27.50
CA THR A 542 -2.08 5.80 27.85
C THR A 542 -2.57 7.09 28.51
N ASP A 543 -1.77 7.69 29.39
CA ASP A 543 -2.06 8.96 30.06
C ASP A 543 -2.10 10.11 29.05
N LEU A 544 -1.12 10.18 28.15
CA LEU A 544 -1.09 11.17 27.08
C LEU A 544 -2.33 11.07 26.17
N ILE A 545 -2.74 9.84 25.83
CA ILE A 545 -3.97 9.58 25.06
C ILE A 545 -5.21 9.98 25.86
N ASN A 546 -5.27 9.71 27.16
CA ASN A 546 -6.40 10.08 28.00
C ASN A 546 -6.54 11.60 28.16
N GLU A 547 -5.44 12.34 28.13
CA GLU A 547 -5.46 13.80 28.20
C GLU A 547 -5.76 14.47 26.85
N LEU A 548 -5.18 13.96 25.76
CA LEU A 548 -5.31 14.55 24.41
C LEU A 548 -6.50 14.00 23.62
N GLY A 549 -6.91 12.76 23.88
CA GLY A 549 -8.03 12.07 23.22
C GLY A 549 -9.36 12.83 23.31
N PRO A 550 -9.78 13.31 24.49
CA PRO A 550 -11.00 14.10 24.66
C PRO A 550 -11.01 15.40 23.86
N LYS A 551 -9.84 16.01 23.60
CA LYS A 551 -9.70 17.24 22.80
C LYS A 551 -9.96 17.02 21.30
N ILE A 552 -10.04 15.77 20.85
CA ILE A 552 -10.37 15.40 19.46
C ILE A 552 -11.74 14.75 19.39
N TYR A 553 -12.04 13.88 20.35
CA TYR A 553 -13.29 13.14 20.40
C TYR A 553 -14.02 13.55 21.69
N PRO A 554 -15.07 14.40 21.59
CA PRO A 554 -15.82 14.88 22.76
C PRO A 554 -16.44 13.76 23.62
N ASN A 555 -16.56 12.54 23.05
CA ASN A 555 -17.06 11.33 23.70
C ASN A 555 -15.93 10.31 24.00
N PHE A 556 -14.74 10.76 24.37
CA PHE A 556 -13.60 9.88 24.66
C PHE A 556 -13.74 9.24 26.04
N ASP A 557 -14.19 7.99 26.09
CA ASP A 557 -14.17 7.11 27.26
C ASP A 557 -13.57 5.77 26.82
N ASN A 558 -12.42 5.37 27.38
CA ASN A 558 -11.70 4.15 27.01
C ASN A 558 -12.58 2.89 27.16
N SER A 559 -13.40 2.83 28.20
CA SER A 559 -14.29 1.70 28.48
C SER A 559 -15.42 1.61 27.45
N ARG A 560 -15.90 2.76 26.99
CA ARG A 560 -16.95 2.90 25.96
C ARG A 560 -16.40 2.71 24.55
N LEU A 561 -15.14 3.08 24.28
CA LEU A 561 -14.43 2.86 23.03
C LEU A 561 -14.35 1.36 22.70
N VAL A 562 -13.96 0.54 23.69
CA VAL A 562 -13.97 -0.93 23.57
C VAL A 562 -15.40 -1.47 23.39
N ARG A 563 -16.39 -0.88 24.08
CA ARG A 563 -17.81 -1.27 23.97
C ARG A 563 -18.44 -0.91 22.60
N GLU A 564 -18.08 0.23 22.00
CA GLU A 564 -18.54 0.65 20.67
C GLU A 564 -17.90 -0.16 19.53
N LEU A 565 -16.61 -0.46 19.64
CA LEU A 565 -15.92 -1.37 18.72
C LEU A 565 -16.62 -2.74 18.69
N LYS A 566 -17.00 -3.25 19.87
CA LYS A 566 -17.79 -4.49 20.02
C LYS A 566 -19.21 -4.39 19.44
N ARG A 567 -19.89 -3.25 19.58
CA ARG A 567 -21.24 -3.07 19.02
C ARG A 567 -21.23 -3.04 17.50
N LYS A 568 -20.14 -2.53 16.90
CA LYS A 568 -19.90 -2.56 15.45
C LYS A 568 -19.45 -3.93 14.93
N SER A 569 -18.77 -4.75 15.74
CA SER A 569 -18.36 -6.11 15.34
C SER A 569 -19.45 -7.17 15.55
N ARG A 570 -20.40 -6.95 16.48
CA ARG A 570 -21.50 -7.89 16.81
C ARG A 570 -22.80 -7.76 16.01
N SER A 571 -22.87 -6.95 14.95
CA SER A 571 -24.06 -6.96 14.08
C SER A 571 -24.25 -8.37 13.50
N PRO A 572 -25.43 -9.00 13.65
CA PRO A 572 -25.61 -10.42 13.33
C PRO A 572 -25.36 -10.64 11.86
N SER A 573 -24.30 -11.38 11.56
CA SER A 573 -24.15 -12.06 10.27
C SER A 573 -25.42 -12.92 10.10
N PRO A 574 -26.15 -12.84 8.97
CA PRO A 574 -27.04 -13.93 8.62
C PRO A 574 -26.18 -15.20 8.63
N SER A 575 -26.67 -16.24 9.31
CA SER A 575 -26.09 -17.57 9.32
C SER A 575 -25.98 -18.06 7.88
N SER A 576 -24.90 -17.68 7.20
CA SER A 576 -24.49 -18.35 5.99
C SER A 576 -24.00 -19.71 6.44
N SER A 577 -24.86 -20.71 6.30
CA SER A 577 -24.48 -22.10 6.13
C SER A 577 -23.52 -22.19 4.93
N ARG A 578 -22.27 -21.79 5.14
CA ARG A 578 -21.17 -22.19 4.28
C ARG A 578 -20.82 -23.62 4.69
N PRO A 579 -20.59 -24.52 3.73
CA PRO A 579 -19.91 -25.75 4.06
C PRO A 579 -18.58 -25.33 4.69
N GLN A 580 -18.25 -25.92 5.84
CA GLN A 580 -16.87 -25.94 6.32
C GLN A 580 -16.03 -26.26 5.09
N SER A 581 -15.20 -25.31 4.66
CA SER A 581 -14.08 -25.67 3.81
C SER A 581 -13.40 -26.81 4.57
N TYR A 582 -13.47 -28.02 4.03
CA TYR A 582 -12.64 -29.13 4.47
C TYR A 582 -11.20 -28.71 4.19
N GLN A 583 -10.66 -27.83 5.05
CA GLN A 583 -9.26 -27.89 5.41
C GLN A 583 -9.14 -29.26 6.05
N MET A 584 -8.73 -30.24 5.26
CA MET A 584 -8.24 -31.50 5.77
C MET A 584 -7.01 -31.15 6.61
N ARG A 585 -7.24 -30.78 7.89
CA ARG A 585 -6.21 -30.69 8.91
C ARG A 585 -5.75 -32.12 9.13
N LEU A 586 -4.80 -32.57 8.31
CA LEU A 586 -4.25 -33.93 8.35
C LEU A 586 -3.54 -34.26 9.68
N PHE A 587 -3.40 -33.30 10.59
CA PHE A 587 -2.80 -33.48 11.90
C PHE A 587 -3.56 -32.73 13.01
N PRO A 588 -4.48 -33.39 13.73
CA PRO A 588 -5.09 -32.88 14.96
C PRO A 588 -4.06 -32.68 16.09
N LEU A 589 -2.85 -33.23 15.94
CA LEU A 589 -1.77 -33.09 16.91
C LEU A 589 -1.35 -31.65 17.09
N ALA A 590 -1.37 -30.80 16.05
CA ALA A 590 -0.99 -29.39 16.17
C ALA A 590 -1.89 -28.63 17.17
N ASP A 591 -3.20 -28.87 17.16
CA ASP A 591 -4.15 -28.28 18.12
C ASP A 591 -3.97 -28.84 19.55
N PHE A 592 -3.44 -30.05 19.71
CA PHE A 592 -3.04 -30.62 21.01
C PHE A 592 -1.73 -30.00 21.54
N LEU A 593 -0.81 -29.62 20.65
CA LEU A 593 0.41 -28.90 21.02
C LEU A 593 0.14 -27.42 21.39
N ASP A 594 -1.03 -26.88 21.04
CA ASP A 594 -1.28 -25.44 21.06
C ASP A 594 -2.05 -24.92 22.29
N ASP A 595 -2.79 -25.74 23.07
CA ASP A 595 -3.95 -25.12 23.75
C ASP A 595 -4.46 -25.58 25.14
N LYS A 596 -3.72 -26.34 25.96
CA LYS A 596 -4.23 -26.63 27.34
C LYS A 596 -3.29 -26.46 28.53
N VAL A 597 -1.98 -26.37 28.35
CA VAL A 597 -1.06 -26.38 29.51
C VAL A 597 -0.16 -25.14 29.61
N PHE A 598 0.13 -24.45 28.51
CA PHE A 598 1.07 -23.34 28.50
C PHE A 598 0.56 -22.22 27.58
N ASP A 599 -0.17 -21.26 28.15
CA ASP A 599 -0.79 -20.10 27.50
C ASP A 599 0.27 -19.15 26.86
N TRP A 600 0.91 -19.60 25.78
CA TRP A 600 2.09 -18.97 25.16
C TRP A 600 1.89 -18.60 23.68
N SER A 601 0.84 -19.08 23.00
CA SER A 601 0.62 -18.84 21.56
C SER A 601 -0.55 -17.92 21.22
N ARG A 602 -1.51 -17.67 22.13
CA ARG A 602 -2.72 -16.86 21.81
C ARG A 602 -2.59 -15.36 22.07
N ALA A 603 -1.58 -14.74 21.49
CA ALA A 603 -1.65 -13.32 21.13
C ALA A 603 -1.62 -13.25 19.60
N ASP A 604 -2.66 -12.65 19.00
CA ASP A 604 -2.84 -12.48 17.57
C ASP A 604 -1.50 -12.16 16.89
N ASP A 605 -0.89 -13.15 16.22
CA ASP A 605 0.40 -13.02 15.52
C ASP A 605 0.36 -12.02 14.37
N SER A 606 -0.74 -11.24 14.26
CA SER A 606 -1.16 -10.38 13.17
C SER A 606 -0.21 -9.22 12.88
N ASP A 607 0.59 -8.79 13.86
CA ASP A 607 1.06 -7.40 13.89
C ASP A 607 2.57 -7.19 14.09
N TYR A 608 3.38 -8.24 13.92
CA TYR A 608 4.67 -8.33 14.63
C TYR A 608 5.95 -8.36 13.79
N ASP A 609 5.89 -8.26 12.46
CA ASP A 609 7.10 -8.24 11.60
C ASP A 609 7.53 -6.83 11.15
N ASP A 610 6.73 -5.79 11.43
CA ASP A 610 6.99 -4.45 10.91
C ASP A 610 8.28 -3.82 11.46
N VAL A 611 8.57 -3.95 12.77
CA VAL A 611 9.72 -3.25 13.40
C VAL A 611 11.07 -3.68 12.81
N PHE A 612 11.29 -4.99 12.61
CA PHE A 612 12.56 -5.51 12.12
C PHE A 612 12.67 -5.49 10.60
N PHE A 613 11.55 -5.67 9.89
CA PHE A 613 11.54 -5.58 8.43
C PHE A 613 11.89 -4.18 7.92
N PHE A 614 11.54 -3.13 8.67
CA PHE A 614 11.74 -1.76 8.23
C PHE A 614 12.96 -1.03 8.87
N LEU A 615 13.48 -1.49 10.01
CA LEU A 615 14.79 -1.02 10.55
C LEU A 615 16.01 -1.54 9.78
N ASP A 616 15.85 -2.60 8.96
CA ASP A 616 16.91 -3.13 8.09
C ASP A 616 17.19 -2.21 6.87
N LYS A 617 16.30 -1.24 6.60
CA LYS A 617 16.45 -0.23 5.54
C LYS A 617 17.47 0.88 5.85
N GLN A 618 18.00 0.98 7.07
CA GLN A 618 18.95 2.03 7.43
C GLN A 618 20.36 1.76 6.89
N HIS A 619 20.64 0.55 6.39
CA HIS A 619 21.95 0.20 5.82
C HIS A 619 22.02 0.44 4.30
N GLY A 620 21.77 1.70 3.91
CA GLY A 620 22.41 2.30 2.75
C GLY A 620 23.49 3.23 3.27
N ASN A 621 24.75 2.76 3.27
CA ASN A 621 25.98 3.51 3.57
C ASN A 621 25.89 4.63 4.62
N VAL A 622 26.03 4.27 5.89
CA VAL A 622 26.62 5.18 6.88
C VAL A 622 27.89 4.51 7.40
N VAL A 623 29.02 4.88 6.81
CA VAL A 623 30.35 4.61 7.38
C VAL A 623 30.54 5.62 8.51
N GLY A 624 30.13 5.25 9.72
CA GLY A 624 30.44 5.97 10.94
C GLY A 624 31.69 5.37 11.59
N ARG A 625 32.83 6.05 11.45
CA ARG A 625 34.11 5.69 12.08
C ARG A 625 33.93 5.50 13.59
N SER A 626 34.17 4.28 14.07
CA SER A 626 34.44 4.01 15.48
C SER A 626 35.76 4.67 15.86
N ARG A 627 35.72 5.71 16.70
CA ARG A 627 36.87 6.11 17.51
C ARG A 627 36.58 5.73 18.96
N THR A 628 37.18 4.63 19.35
CA THR A 628 37.51 4.31 20.73
C THR A 628 38.43 5.40 21.28
N ASN A 629 38.08 6.00 22.40
CA ASN A 629 39.09 6.37 23.39
C ASN A 629 38.46 6.40 24.79
N SER A 630 39.01 5.54 25.64
CA SER A 630 38.84 5.49 27.07
C SER A 630 39.67 6.58 27.76
N SER A 631 39.10 7.27 28.74
CA SER A 631 39.77 7.61 30.00
C SER A 631 38.77 8.31 30.92
N GLY A 632 38.67 7.82 32.15
CA GLY A 632 37.79 8.40 33.17
C GLY A 632 38.46 9.54 33.92
N GLN A 633 37.64 10.31 34.65
CA GLN A 633 37.91 10.71 36.04
C GLN A 633 36.73 11.47 36.65
N ASN A 634 36.71 11.40 37.97
CA ASN A 634 35.78 11.84 39.00
C ASN A 634 35.32 13.31 39.01
N SER A 635 34.18 13.52 39.68
CA SER A 635 33.79 14.66 40.56
C SER A 635 33.65 16.05 39.91
N THR A 636 32.73 16.96 40.26
CA THR A 636 32.21 17.35 41.58
C THR A 636 30.98 18.27 41.41
N ARG A 637 30.17 18.38 42.47
CA ARG A 637 29.07 19.34 42.70
C ARG A 637 29.45 20.81 42.42
N THR A 638 28.51 21.68 42.02
CA THR A 638 27.80 22.66 42.90
C THR A 638 27.04 23.79 42.14
N ARG A 639 25.83 24.07 42.65
CA ARG A 639 25.18 25.38 42.93
C ARG A 639 24.87 26.42 41.83
N SER A 640 23.56 26.52 41.55
CA SER A 640 22.66 27.68 41.77
C SER A 640 23.16 29.12 41.54
N ARG A 641 22.44 29.87 40.70
CA ARG A 641 21.86 31.18 41.05
C ARG A 641 20.82 31.65 40.03
N ALA A 642 19.72 32.17 40.56
CA ALA A 642 18.67 32.88 39.86
C ALA A 642 19.08 34.35 39.59
N SER A 643 18.48 34.96 38.57
CA SER A 643 17.92 36.32 38.69
C SER A 643 17.01 36.63 37.50
N SER A 644 15.82 37.10 37.87
CA SER A 644 14.80 37.78 37.09
C SER A 644 15.29 39.12 36.54
N PHE A 645 14.81 39.52 35.36
CA PHE A 645 14.57 40.93 35.05
C PHE A 645 13.31 41.09 34.18
N ASN A 646 12.57 42.14 34.51
CA ASN A 646 11.25 42.52 34.03
C ASN A 646 11.39 43.80 33.20
N SER A 647 10.61 43.97 32.13
CA SER A 647 10.22 45.31 31.63
C SER A 647 9.08 45.23 30.62
N ASN A 648 8.02 45.98 30.95
CA ASN A 648 6.82 46.30 30.17
C ASN A 648 7.14 47.04 28.85
N VAL A 649 6.17 47.09 27.92
CA VAL A 649 5.51 48.34 27.45
C VAL A 649 4.31 48.01 26.53
N SER A 650 3.32 48.89 26.66
CA SER A 650 1.94 49.07 26.16
C SER A 650 1.76 49.17 24.62
N SER A 651 0.69 48.59 24.04
CA SER A 651 -0.62 49.18 23.64
C SER A 651 -0.68 49.80 22.25
N GLU A 652 -1.60 49.32 21.40
CA GLU A 652 -2.51 50.15 20.58
C GLU A 652 -3.56 49.28 19.87
N GLY A 653 -4.77 49.83 19.72
CA GLY A 653 -5.94 49.17 19.15
C GLY A 653 -6.36 49.71 17.77
N GLY A 654 -7.45 49.13 17.25
CA GLY A 654 -8.10 49.48 15.97
C GLY A 654 -8.03 48.30 14.99
N GLY A 655 -9.08 47.80 14.34
CA GLY A 655 -10.36 48.38 13.96
C GLY A 655 -10.61 47.98 12.50
N ARG A 656 -11.63 47.13 12.27
CA ARG A 656 -12.34 46.80 11.01
C ARG A 656 -11.67 47.10 9.65
N ASN A 657 -11.65 46.09 8.75
CA ASN A 657 -12.19 46.31 7.40
C ASN A 657 -12.67 45.03 6.69
N SER A 658 -13.94 45.08 6.29
CA SER A 658 -14.60 44.24 5.29
C SER A 658 -14.34 44.79 3.89
N GLY A 659 -14.03 43.96 2.91
CA GLY A 659 -13.92 44.37 1.51
C GLY A 659 -14.20 43.20 0.57
N GLY A 660 -15.35 43.25 -0.10
CA GLY A 660 -15.72 42.32 -1.16
C GLY A 660 -15.40 42.85 -2.57
N PHE A 661 -15.78 42.01 -3.56
CA PHE A 661 -15.79 42.19 -5.02
C PHE A 661 -14.42 42.04 -5.74
N ARG A 662 -14.33 41.42 -6.93
CA ARG A 662 -15.20 41.58 -8.13
C ARG A 662 -15.46 40.28 -8.89
N VAL A 663 -16.69 40.20 -9.40
CA VAL A 663 -17.15 39.34 -10.50
C VAL A 663 -17.07 40.19 -11.77
N ASP A 664 -16.54 39.65 -12.87
CA ASP A 664 -16.79 40.16 -14.22
C ASP A 664 -16.98 38.98 -15.20
N ALA A 665 -18.05 39.07 -15.99
CA ALA A 665 -18.53 38.16 -17.05
C ALA A 665 -17.63 38.23 -18.31
N PHE A 666 -17.60 37.28 -19.25
CA PHE A 666 -18.55 36.99 -20.35
C PHE A 666 -18.10 35.66 -21.01
N THR A 667 -18.92 34.60 -21.06
CA THR A 667 -19.82 34.12 -22.14
C THR A 667 -19.19 33.58 -23.44
N GLU A 668 -19.74 32.42 -23.83
CA GLU A 668 -19.84 31.74 -25.15
C GLU A 668 -18.72 30.82 -25.69
N LEU A 669 -19.20 29.65 -26.16
CA LEU A 669 -18.62 28.62 -27.05
C LEU A 669 -17.55 27.64 -26.47
N SER A 670 -17.50 26.34 -26.81
CA SER A 670 -18.18 25.46 -27.77
C SER A 670 -18.29 24.02 -27.19
N LYS A 671 -19.00 23.12 -27.89
CA LYS A 671 -19.42 21.76 -27.45
C LYS A 671 -18.30 20.69 -27.32
N ASP A 672 -17.03 21.01 -27.59
CA ASP A 672 -15.95 20.02 -27.65
C ASP A 672 -14.89 20.28 -26.57
N LYS A 673 -15.06 19.73 -25.36
CA LYS A 673 -13.98 19.74 -24.34
C LYS A 673 -13.79 18.39 -23.65
N ALA A 674 -12.55 17.90 -23.78
CA ALA A 674 -12.04 16.65 -23.26
C ALA A 674 -11.87 16.63 -21.72
N LEU A 675 -11.90 15.40 -21.21
CA LEU A 675 -11.92 14.95 -19.80
C LEU A 675 -10.73 15.36 -18.91
N SER A 676 -9.70 16.02 -19.46
CA SER A 676 -8.46 16.33 -18.75
C SER A 676 -8.57 17.52 -17.78
N GLU A 677 -9.64 18.31 -17.85
CA GLU A 677 -9.79 19.55 -17.06
C GLU A 677 -10.36 19.35 -15.65
N VAL A 678 -10.92 18.18 -15.32
CA VAL A 678 -11.54 17.93 -14.00
C VAL A 678 -10.51 17.59 -12.91
N ASN A 679 -9.27 17.25 -13.27
CA ASN A 679 -8.27 16.71 -12.33
C ASN A 679 -7.38 17.76 -11.61
N LYS A 680 -7.64 19.07 -11.71
CA LYS A 680 -6.82 20.10 -11.04
C LYS A 680 -7.57 20.75 -9.88
N ARG A 681 -7.09 20.53 -8.64
CA ARG A 681 -7.43 21.35 -7.46
C ARG A 681 -6.59 22.65 -7.47
N PRO A 682 -7.12 23.79 -7.00
CA PRO A 682 -6.29 24.92 -6.60
C PRO A 682 -5.58 24.57 -5.28
N THR A 683 -4.25 24.60 -5.28
CA THR A 683 -3.44 24.49 -4.06
C THR A 683 -3.58 25.78 -3.25
N SER A 684 -4.20 25.71 -2.07
CA SER A 684 -4.06 26.76 -1.05
C SER A 684 -2.59 26.78 -0.58
N SER A 685 -1.91 27.88 -0.83
CA SER A 685 -0.52 28.14 -0.43
C SER A 685 -0.36 28.10 1.09
N ILE A 686 0.47 27.18 1.59
CA ILE A 686 1.08 27.25 2.92
C ILE A 686 2.41 28.00 2.74
N PRO A 687 2.73 29.05 3.53
CA PRO A 687 3.99 29.77 3.39
C PRO A 687 5.17 28.87 3.76
N LYS A 688 6.19 28.80 2.91
CA LYS A 688 7.49 28.22 3.26
C LYS A 688 8.24 29.23 4.12
N VAL A 689 8.69 28.80 5.30
CA VAL A 689 9.64 29.54 6.14
C VAL A 689 11.01 29.43 5.48
N GLU A 690 11.60 30.58 5.14
CA GLU A 690 12.98 30.71 4.68
C GLU A 690 13.94 30.41 5.84
N ILE A 691 14.88 29.50 5.64
CA ILE A 691 16.02 29.30 6.54
C ILE A 691 17.16 30.14 5.97
N ASN A 692 17.43 31.27 6.62
CA ASN A 692 18.60 32.10 6.35
C ASN A 692 19.86 31.38 6.85
N ASN A 693 20.84 31.19 5.96
CA ASN A 693 22.20 30.87 6.33
C ASN A 693 22.83 32.09 7.01
N TYR A 694 23.29 31.93 8.24
CA TYR A 694 24.21 32.85 8.89
C TYR A 694 25.63 32.30 8.73
N ASP A 695 26.49 33.19 8.23
CA ASP A 695 27.94 33.08 8.24
C ASP A 695 28.45 32.89 9.68
N ASP A 696 29.45 32.02 9.86
CA ASP A 696 30.39 32.18 10.96
C ASP A 696 31.80 31.77 10.51
N ASP A 697 32.64 32.80 10.52
CA ASP A 697 34.03 32.87 10.15
C ASP A 697 34.88 32.53 11.39
N SER A 698 35.68 31.47 11.35
CA SER A 698 36.85 31.36 12.23
C SER A 698 37.85 30.35 11.67
N GLY A 699 38.98 30.85 11.20
CA GLY A 699 40.01 30.06 10.53
C GLY A 699 40.91 29.24 11.45
N TYR A 700 41.63 28.29 10.85
CA TYR A 700 43.01 27.99 11.21
C TYR A 700 43.75 27.32 10.04
N HIS A 701 44.98 27.78 9.81
CA HIS A 701 45.94 27.32 8.81
C HIS A 701 46.43 25.88 9.06
N GLY A 702 46.83 25.18 8.00
CA GLY A 702 47.78 24.07 8.13
C GLY A 702 47.83 23.11 6.94
N ASP A 703 48.84 23.34 6.11
CA ASP A 703 49.66 22.35 5.41
C ASP A 703 49.26 21.76 4.05
N LYS A 704 50.12 22.14 3.11
CA LYS A 704 50.33 21.70 1.75
C LYS A 704 50.99 20.32 1.77
N GLU A 705 50.48 19.39 0.96
CA GLU A 705 51.32 18.36 0.35
C GLU A 705 51.25 18.50 -1.18
N ILE A 706 52.42 18.79 -1.73
CA ILE A 706 52.79 18.84 -3.13
C ILE A 706 53.22 17.42 -3.49
N GLU A 707 52.76 16.85 -4.61
CA GLU A 707 53.60 16.08 -5.56
C GLU A 707 52.81 15.59 -6.81
N PRO A 708 53.47 15.20 -7.93
CA PRO A 708 53.55 16.07 -9.10
C PRO A 708 52.99 15.47 -10.41
N LYS A 709 52.83 16.33 -11.41
CA LYS A 709 52.71 15.97 -12.84
C LYS A 709 54.06 15.54 -13.41
N LYS A 710 54.07 14.47 -14.21
CA LYS A 710 54.81 14.33 -15.51
C LYS A 710 54.42 12.99 -16.17
N SER A 711 53.72 13.05 -17.30
CA SER A 711 54.23 12.88 -18.68
C SER A 711 54.37 11.42 -19.10
N VAL A 712 53.53 10.93 -20.01
CA VAL A 712 53.69 10.89 -21.49
C VAL A 712 52.30 10.61 -22.07
#